data_AF-A0A9Q4FXP8-F1
#
_entry.id   AF-A0A9Q4FXP8-F1
#
_cell.length_a   1.000
_cell.length_b   1.000
_cell.length_c   1.000
_cell.angle_alpha   90.00
_cell.angle_beta   90.00
_cell.angle_gamma   90.00
#
_symmetry.space_group_name_H-M   'P 1'
#
loop_
_entity.id
_entity.type
_entity.pdbx_description
1 polymer ?
#
loop_
_entity_poly.entity_id
_entity_poly.type
_entity_poly.pdbx_seq_one_letter_code
_entity_poly.pdbx_strand_id
1 'polypeptide(L)'
;MTQTYNITFAGDLSIGEKYFGKEGREDLQERLYNNPLSFFNRVAHLTDNTDYLIVNLESVLVSEEPQNSKFNWDTTKRTIRTLEKLGVYGVNLANDQSMGLGNETMLDMREQLLANGILPFGAGKNLREAVAPLEIKLTDDLSNKKVYIFGGMPSSKKYRDEYNFFGKKDKPGINSLNTTRMAEKIKKLREQEKDSLIIVFPHFHSHSYTQVSDKEKIKEKLRSFIDAGADYIIGHGTHSLDLIEQYNNGTIYYSIGNFVYNTTGKYSQFDVLPYSGFVNLNISNKNGKWIVVPKLYPIVTDNRKTGYSVRAVRARECKSVVKKMQQYVDPFSTPMQISYDKDDLGYYVELKETDNLLEKFGTVITGNMFKKYQEAGLLENIDENYVLEVQDYWKNLFGQTVDASLHVAFMNLTGRKDFTIVPGRIMRYELIPYFNKVGKRNMYRDKNIYDKLINTSNTAQIILKNVRGNYFNTDNEFLTQEKAWSLLTSRDSDFIIKPSITNNGVGVNKVTLNEGKAYLEGQQIEIKDLEEFYGPNFVVQEIIEQHPVMAEPHPSSVNSLRMVTLRWKGDIHYLLTFARFGAGGSVKDNAGAGGVCCGIEDNGEFMDIAIDENANKYTKHPTTGYSFEKYAKIPNFSEFKEFVINLHKDILHHDYISWDIAVGKDAKPIFIEANFSGATWIYQLASQRSVFGELTEEVVSHIYNQKQLGVSRDHRPHHFDEE
;
A
#
# COMPACT_ATOMS: atom_id res chain seq x y z
N MET A 1 1.53 12.23 39.57
CA MET A 1 1.67 11.47 38.30
C MET A 1 0.50 10.51 38.26
N THR A 2 -0.23 10.42 37.14
CA THR A 2 -1.33 9.45 36.99
C THR A 2 -0.76 8.04 36.97
N GLN A 3 -1.18 7.18 37.90
CA GLN A 3 -0.75 5.78 37.94
C GLN A 3 -1.17 5.09 36.64
N THR A 4 -0.26 4.27 36.10
CA THR A 4 -0.45 3.53 34.86
C THR A 4 -0.31 2.04 35.16
N TYR A 5 -1.17 1.23 34.57
CA TYR A 5 -1.20 -0.22 34.69
C TYR A 5 -1.04 -0.88 33.33
N ASN A 6 -0.37 -2.02 33.27
CA ASN A 6 -0.16 -2.80 32.06
C ASN A 6 -0.74 -4.20 32.23
N ILE A 7 -1.79 -4.51 31.47
CA ILE A 7 -2.34 -5.86 31.37
C ILE A 7 -1.88 -6.45 30.04
N THR A 8 -1.10 -7.53 30.09
CA THR A 8 -0.55 -8.18 28.89
C THR A 8 -1.21 -9.53 28.68
N PHE A 9 -1.76 -9.73 27.50
CA PHE A 9 -2.32 -10.99 27.04
C PHE A 9 -1.32 -11.70 26.14
N ALA A 10 -0.96 -12.93 26.50
CA ALA A 10 -0.21 -13.84 25.64
C ALA A 10 -1.11 -15.02 25.25
N GLY A 11 -0.84 -15.58 24.08
CA GLY A 11 -1.65 -16.65 23.50
C GLY A 11 -1.45 -18.03 24.15
N ASP A 12 -1.55 -19.07 23.33
CA ASP A 12 -1.53 -20.46 23.78
C ASP A 12 -0.17 -20.86 24.38
N LEU A 13 -0.19 -21.45 25.57
CA LEU A 13 0.98 -21.86 26.34
C LEU A 13 0.94 -23.38 26.61
N SER A 14 1.99 -24.08 26.19
CA SER A 14 2.26 -25.48 26.51
C SER A 14 3.77 -25.71 26.50
N ILE A 15 4.35 -26.06 27.65
CA ILE A 15 5.80 -26.11 27.86
C ILE A 15 6.38 -27.43 27.32
N GLY A 16 5.57 -28.46 27.17
CA GLY A 16 5.78 -29.50 26.15
C GLY A 16 6.30 -30.85 26.65
N GLU A 17 6.01 -31.23 27.90
CA GLU A 17 6.37 -32.56 28.45
C GLU A 17 5.97 -33.69 27.51
N LYS A 18 4.68 -33.74 27.15
CA LYS A 18 4.14 -34.72 26.21
C LYS A 18 4.82 -34.69 24.83
N TYR A 19 5.29 -33.52 24.39
CA TYR A 19 5.84 -33.35 23.05
C TYR A 19 7.30 -33.78 22.96
N PHE A 20 8.06 -33.58 24.03
CA PHE A 20 9.49 -33.88 24.06
C PHE A 20 9.80 -35.30 24.56
N GLY A 21 8.86 -35.98 25.24
CA GLY A 21 9.01 -37.40 25.59
C GLY A 21 8.91 -38.38 24.40
N LYS A 22 9.05 -37.91 23.15
CA LYS A 22 9.03 -38.71 21.93
C LYS A 22 10.45 -38.90 21.39
N GLU A 23 10.69 -40.03 20.73
CA GLU A 23 11.99 -40.37 20.13
C GLU A 23 12.55 -39.22 19.26
N GLY A 24 13.83 -38.87 19.47
CA GLY A 24 14.56 -37.84 18.71
C GLY A 24 14.39 -36.41 19.24
N ARG A 25 14.01 -36.24 20.52
CA ARG A 25 13.76 -34.95 21.20
C ARG A 25 14.41 -34.85 22.57
N GLU A 26 15.38 -35.72 22.84
CA GLU A 26 16.03 -35.91 24.15
C GLU A 26 16.72 -34.62 24.62
N ASP A 27 17.31 -33.86 23.70
CA ASP A 27 17.94 -32.56 23.97
C ASP A 27 16.95 -31.51 24.49
N LEU A 28 15.74 -31.46 23.91
CA LEU A 28 14.69 -30.53 24.32
C LEU A 28 14.01 -30.97 25.61
N GLN A 29 13.90 -32.29 25.83
CA GLN A 29 13.44 -32.84 27.11
C GLN A 29 14.43 -32.51 28.23
N GLU A 30 15.73 -32.70 28.01
CA GLU A 30 16.79 -32.32 28.95
C GLU A 30 16.75 -30.82 29.24
N ARG A 31 16.63 -29.98 28.21
CA ARG A 31 16.48 -28.52 28.35
C ARG A 31 15.23 -28.15 29.17
N LEU A 32 14.12 -28.84 28.98
CA LEU A 32 12.87 -28.62 29.72
C LEU A 32 13.01 -28.91 31.21
N TYR A 33 13.71 -29.98 31.58
CA TYR A 33 13.94 -30.30 33.00
C TYR A 33 15.00 -29.40 33.65
N ASN A 34 16.10 -29.13 32.94
CA ASN A 34 17.23 -28.39 33.50
C ASN A 34 16.99 -26.88 33.53
N ASN A 35 16.36 -26.32 32.49
CA ASN A 35 16.16 -24.88 32.34
C ASN A 35 14.87 -24.54 31.54
N PRO A 36 13.67 -24.75 32.11
CA PRO A 36 12.40 -24.50 31.41
C PRO A 36 12.20 -23.03 31.01
N LEU A 37 12.81 -22.08 31.73
CA LEU A 37 12.72 -20.67 31.36
C LEU A 37 13.45 -20.34 30.05
N SER A 38 14.41 -21.18 29.64
CA SER A 38 15.16 -20.96 28.41
C SER A 38 14.29 -20.91 27.14
N PHE A 39 13.09 -21.49 27.15
CA PHE A 39 12.13 -21.41 26.05
C PHE A 39 11.52 -20.01 25.89
N PHE A 40 11.61 -19.18 26.93
CA PHE A 40 11.03 -17.85 27.01
C PHE A 40 12.07 -16.72 26.87
N ASN A 41 13.38 -17.02 27.00
CA ASN A 41 14.44 -15.99 27.11
C ASN A 41 14.39 -14.88 26.06
N ARG A 42 13.94 -15.16 24.82
CA ARG A 42 13.90 -14.16 23.74
C ARG A 42 12.56 -13.43 23.60
N VAL A 43 11.64 -13.65 24.54
CA VAL A 43 10.33 -12.99 24.65
C VAL A 43 9.99 -12.57 26.09
N ALA A 44 10.71 -13.03 27.11
CA ALA A 44 10.48 -12.65 28.50
C ALA A 44 10.53 -11.13 28.71
N HIS A 45 11.41 -10.43 27.99
CA HIS A 45 11.49 -8.97 28.04
C HIS A 45 10.18 -8.27 27.63
N LEU A 46 9.34 -8.90 26.78
CA LEU A 46 8.04 -8.35 26.38
C LEU A 46 7.05 -8.26 27.56
N THR A 47 7.37 -8.90 28.68
CA THR A 47 6.58 -8.86 29.92
C THR A 47 7.21 -8.02 31.03
N ASP A 48 8.40 -7.42 30.83
CA ASP A 48 9.16 -6.72 31.90
C ASP A 48 8.37 -5.59 32.57
N ASN A 49 7.46 -4.92 31.84
CA ASN A 49 6.62 -3.83 32.35
C ASN A 49 5.16 -4.25 32.57
N THR A 50 4.88 -5.55 32.76
CA THR A 50 3.52 -6.07 32.94
C THR A 50 3.15 -6.20 34.41
N ASP A 51 2.02 -5.61 34.81
CA ASP A 51 1.45 -5.81 36.15
C ASP A 51 0.63 -7.10 36.22
N TYR A 52 -0.10 -7.42 35.15
CA TYR A 52 -0.99 -8.57 35.07
C TYR A 52 -0.79 -9.33 33.75
N LEU A 53 -0.03 -10.43 33.79
CA LEU A 53 0.17 -11.31 32.63
C LEU A 53 -0.92 -12.38 32.59
N ILE A 54 -1.68 -12.39 31.49
CA ILE A 54 -2.80 -13.31 31.24
C ILE A 54 -2.44 -14.24 30.08
N VAL A 55 -2.58 -15.55 30.28
CA VAL A 55 -2.23 -16.56 29.27
C VAL A 55 -3.32 -17.61 29.08
N ASN A 56 -3.31 -18.33 27.96
CA ASN A 56 -4.13 -19.54 27.76
C ASN A 56 -3.29 -20.79 28.05
N LEU A 57 -3.62 -21.56 29.08
CA LEU A 57 -2.87 -22.77 29.45
C LEU A 57 -3.48 -24.01 28.78
N GLU A 58 -2.77 -24.57 27.80
CA GLU A 58 -3.24 -25.68 26.95
C GLU A 58 -2.61 -27.04 27.29
N SER A 59 -2.18 -27.19 28.54
CA SER A 59 -1.70 -28.45 29.10
C SER A 59 -2.46 -28.76 30.38
N VAL A 60 -2.93 -29.99 30.52
CA VAL A 60 -3.47 -30.47 31.81
C VAL A 60 -2.29 -30.72 32.76
N LEU A 61 -2.33 -30.11 33.94
CA LEU A 61 -1.29 -30.29 34.94
C LEU A 61 -1.54 -31.56 35.76
N VAL A 62 -0.54 -32.43 35.80
CA VAL A 62 -0.60 -33.72 36.50
C VAL A 62 0.67 -33.98 37.28
N SER A 63 0.56 -34.74 38.37
CA SER A 63 1.72 -35.15 39.18
C SER A 63 2.52 -36.28 38.53
N GLU A 64 1.86 -37.12 37.74
CA GLU A 64 2.45 -38.29 37.07
C GLU A 64 1.99 -38.35 35.60
N GLU A 65 2.78 -39.02 34.76
CA GLU A 65 2.45 -39.21 33.34
C GLU A 65 1.14 -40.01 33.16
N PRO A 66 0.15 -39.46 32.44
CA PRO A 66 -1.10 -40.14 32.17
C PRO A 66 -0.91 -41.19 31.07
N GLN A 67 -1.36 -42.42 31.32
CA GLN A 67 -1.25 -43.52 30.35
C GLN A 67 -2.02 -43.22 29.05
N ASN A 68 -1.34 -43.33 27.91
CA ASN A 68 -1.92 -43.24 26.56
C ASN A 68 -2.81 -41.99 26.31
N SER A 69 -2.50 -40.86 26.95
CA SER A 69 -3.31 -39.65 26.79
C SER A 69 -3.21 -39.04 25.39
N LYS A 70 -4.37 -38.84 24.76
CA LYS A 70 -4.49 -38.08 23.50
C LYS A 70 -4.41 -36.57 23.73
N PHE A 71 -4.63 -36.10 24.95
CA PHE A 71 -4.63 -34.68 25.35
C PHE A 71 -3.29 -34.23 25.89
N ASN A 72 -3.00 -32.95 25.81
CA ASN A 72 -1.73 -32.36 26.25
C ASN A 72 -1.65 -32.33 27.77
N TRP A 73 -0.47 -32.62 28.29
CA TRP A 73 -0.22 -32.62 29.72
C TRP A 73 1.21 -32.15 30.01
N ASP A 74 1.40 -31.59 31.19
CA ASP A 74 2.68 -31.15 31.74
C ASP A 74 2.73 -31.46 33.25
N THR A 75 3.93 -31.54 33.83
CA THR A 75 4.07 -31.81 35.26
C THR A 75 3.70 -30.58 36.10
N THR A 76 2.81 -30.77 37.09
CA THR A 76 2.26 -29.67 37.91
C THR A 76 3.34 -28.81 38.54
N LYS A 77 4.31 -29.43 39.24
CA LYS A 77 5.34 -28.73 40.01
C LYS A 77 6.25 -27.86 39.14
N ARG A 78 6.69 -28.37 37.98
CA ARG A 78 7.58 -27.61 37.08
C ARG A 78 6.82 -26.47 36.42
N THR A 79 5.61 -26.75 35.93
CA THR A 79 4.83 -25.76 35.19
C THR A 79 4.42 -24.60 36.09
N ILE A 80 3.88 -24.87 37.29
CA ILE A 80 3.55 -23.81 38.26
C ILE A 80 4.78 -22.95 38.57
N ARG A 81 5.93 -23.56 38.89
CA ARG A 81 7.18 -22.82 39.14
C ARG A 81 7.61 -21.96 37.94
N THR A 82 7.35 -22.43 36.72
CA THR A 82 7.68 -21.68 35.51
C THR A 82 6.73 -20.49 35.33
N LEU A 83 5.43 -20.68 35.54
CA LEU A 83 4.40 -19.64 35.51
C LEU A 83 4.67 -18.54 36.55
N GLU A 84 5.00 -18.93 37.79
CA GLU A 84 5.37 -18.00 38.87
C GLU A 84 6.58 -17.13 38.48
N LYS A 85 7.64 -17.74 37.94
CA LYS A 85 8.85 -17.01 37.51
C LYS A 85 8.61 -16.10 36.33
N LEU A 86 7.61 -16.40 35.49
CA LEU A 86 7.18 -15.53 34.39
C LEU A 86 6.23 -14.41 34.87
N GLY A 87 5.81 -14.42 36.13
CA GLY A 87 4.84 -13.44 36.66
C GLY A 87 3.43 -13.63 36.11
N VAL A 88 3.05 -14.85 35.72
CA VAL A 88 1.69 -15.13 35.22
C VAL A 88 0.69 -14.90 36.33
N TYR A 89 -0.21 -13.94 36.13
CA TYR A 89 -1.24 -13.57 37.08
C TYR A 89 -2.51 -14.41 36.89
N GLY A 90 -2.92 -14.64 35.65
CA GLY A 90 -4.17 -15.34 35.33
C GLY A 90 -4.03 -16.33 34.18
N VAL A 91 -4.76 -17.44 34.27
CA VAL A 91 -4.76 -18.49 33.24
C VAL A 91 -6.17 -18.83 32.77
N ASN A 92 -6.41 -18.76 31.47
CA ASN A 92 -7.63 -19.26 30.87
C ASN A 92 -7.56 -20.79 30.74
N LEU A 93 -8.59 -21.46 31.27
CA LEU A 93 -8.79 -22.91 31.17
C LEU A 93 -9.95 -23.28 30.24
N ALA A 94 -10.66 -22.30 29.65
CA ALA A 94 -11.70 -22.57 28.66
C ALA A 94 -11.09 -22.85 27.28
N ASN A 95 -10.45 -24.00 27.14
CA ASN A 95 -9.83 -24.50 25.91
C ASN A 95 -10.09 -26.01 25.72
N ASP A 96 -9.64 -26.58 24.60
CA ASP A 96 -9.95 -27.96 24.22
C ASP A 96 -9.10 -29.02 24.94
N GLN A 97 -8.10 -28.60 25.72
CA GLN A 97 -7.18 -29.51 26.42
C GLN A 97 -7.55 -29.69 27.89
N SER A 98 -8.05 -28.64 28.55
CA SER A 98 -8.21 -28.58 30.02
C SER A 98 -9.07 -29.69 30.64
N MET A 99 -10.00 -30.27 29.88
CA MET A 99 -10.89 -31.35 30.32
C MET A 99 -10.42 -32.75 29.87
N GLY A 100 -9.27 -32.84 29.19
CA GLY A 100 -8.80 -34.04 28.51
C GLY A 100 -8.57 -35.25 29.41
N LEU A 101 -8.30 -35.02 30.71
CA LEU A 101 -8.10 -36.06 31.73
C LEU A 101 -9.25 -36.13 32.74
N GLY A 102 -10.43 -35.59 32.39
CA GLY A 102 -11.63 -35.66 33.20
C GLY A 102 -11.77 -34.54 34.24
N ASN A 103 -12.93 -34.55 34.92
CA ASN A 103 -13.36 -33.47 35.81
C ASN A 103 -12.48 -33.33 37.05
N GLU A 104 -12.08 -34.45 37.66
CA GLU A 104 -11.29 -34.47 38.89
C GLU A 104 -9.91 -33.85 38.66
N THR A 105 -9.23 -34.27 37.60
CA THR A 105 -7.92 -33.73 37.20
C THR A 105 -7.99 -32.24 36.85
N MET A 106 -9.04 -31.80 36.13
CA MET A 106 -9.22 -30.38 35.82
C MET A 106 -9.43 -29.55 37.09
N LEU A 107 -10.22 -30.05 38.04
CA LEU A 107 -10.46 -29.37 39.32
C LEU A 107 -9.20 -29.34 40.19
N ASP A 108 -8.45 -30.44 40.26
CA ASP A 108 -7.17 -30.47 40.98
C ASP A 108 -6.20 -29.43 40.37
N MET A 109 -5.99 -29.45 39.05
CA MET A 109 -5.18 -28.44 38.36
C MET A 109 -5.62 -27.00 38.72
N ARG A 110 -6.92 -26.73 38.72
CA ARG A 110 -7.48 -25.42 39.08
C ARG A 110 -7.15 -25.03 40.52
N GLU A 111 -7.30 -25.94 41.48
CA GLU A 111 -7.00 -25.67 42.90
C GLU A 111 -5.48 -25.52 43.12
N GLN A 112 -4.64 -26.29 42.42
CA GLN A 112 -3.18 -26.15 42.49
C GLN A 112 -2.71 -24.78 41.97
N LEU A 113 -3.31 -24.28 40.87
CA LEU A 113 -3.02 -22.94 40.36
C LEU A 113 -3.40 -21.86 41.40
N LEU A 114 -4.61 -21.95 41.95
CA LEU A 114 -5.10 -21.03 42.99
C LEU A 114 -4.21 -21.03 44.24
N ALA A 115 -3.80 -22.22 44.70
CA ALA A 115 -2.95 -22.37 45.88
C ALA A 115 -1.57 -21.71 45.73
N ASN A 116 -1.11 -21.51 44.49
CA ASN A 116 0.15 -20.83 44.16
C ASN A 116 -0.07 -19.40 43.64
N GLY A 117 -1.25 -18.81 43.88
CA GLY A 117 -1.54 -17.40 43.55
C GLY A 117 -1.77 -17.11 42.07
N ILE A 118 -1.86 -18.14 41.22
CA ILE A 118 -2.19 -17.99 39.80
C ILE A 118 -3.70 -18.16 39.64
N LEU A 119 -4.39 -17.17 39.08
CA LEU A 119 -5.86 -17.16 39.08
C LEU A 119 -6.45 -17.84 37.82
N PRO A 120 -7.02 -19.06 37.93
CA PRO A 120 -7.70 -19.70 36.81
C PRO A 120 -9.09 -19.10 36.57
N PHE A 121 -9.46 -18.97 35.30
CA PHE A 121 -10.80 -18.61 34.87
C PHE A 121 -11.26 -19.45 33.66
N GLY A 122 -12.56 -19.42 33.36
CA GLY A 122 -13.14 -20.20 32.26
C GLY A 122 -13.40 -21.68 32.59
N ALA A 123 -13.15 -22.12 33.83
CA ALA A 123 -13.46 -23.46 34.31
C ALA A 123 -13.85 -23.45 35.80
N GLY A 124 -14.69 -24.39 36.23
CA GLY A 124 -15.10 -24.46 37.64
C GLY A 124 -15.90 -25.70 38.00
N LYS A 125 -16.34 -25.75 39.26
CA LYS A 125 -17.11 -26.87 39.86
C LYS A 125 -18.53 -26.98 39.28
N ASN A 126 -19.01 -25.92 38.65
CA ASN A 126 -20.31 -25.82 38.02
C ASN A 126 -20.31 -24.69 36.98
N LEU A 127 -21.41 -24.57 36.24
CA LEU A 127 -21.59 -23.52 35.22
C LEU A 127 -21.41 -22.11 35.80
N ARG A 128 -21.84 -21.84 37.04
CA ARG A 128 -21.73 -20.51 37.66
C ARG A 128 -20.27 -20.10 37.86
N GLU A 129 -19.42 -21.01 38.31
CA GLU A 129 -17.98 -20.78 38.44
C GLU A 129 -17.30 -20.72 37.08
N ALA A 130 -17.64 -21.62 36.15
CA ALA A 130 -17.03 -21.66 34.83
C ALA A 130 -17.24 -20.35 34.05
N VAL A 131 -18.43 -19.73 34.16
CA VAL A 131 -18.75 -18.46 33.48
C VAL A 131 -18.24 -17.22 34.24
N ALA A 132 -17.70 -17.36 35.45
CA ALA A 132 -17.24 -16.21 36.21
C ALA A 132 -16.02 -15.58 35.53
N PRO A 133 -15.98 -14.25 35.36
CA PRO A 133 -14.81 -13.58 34.82
C PRO A 133 -13.68 -13.57 35.85
N LEU A 134 -12.45 -13.47 35.37
CA LEU A 134 -11.34 -13.00 36.19
C LEU A 134 -11.58 -11.50 36.49
N GLU A 135 -11.53 -11.12 37.76
CA GLU A 135 -11.66 -9.73 38.21
C GLU A 135 -10.28 -9.19 38.62
N ILE A 136 -9.90 -8.04 38.07
CA ILE A 136 -8.70 -7.28 38.43
C ILE A 136 -9.14 -5.92 38.94
N LYS A 137 -8.66 -5.52 40.12
CA LYS A 137 -8.94 -4.21 40.71
C LYS A 137 -7.74 -3.29 40.51
N LEU A 138 -7.97 -2.16 39.85
CA LEU A 138 -6.99 -1.12 39.59
C LEU A 138 -7.36 0.08 40.47
N THR A 139 -6.47 0.46 41.40
CA THR A 139 -6.76 1.45 42.45
C THR A 139 -5.78 2.62 42.34
N ASP A 140 -6.28 3.81 42.03
CA ASP A 140 -5.52 5.05 42.10
C ASP A 140 -6.13 6.03 43.11
N ASP A 141 -5.45 7.17 43.33
CA ASP A 141 -5.89 8.20 44.28
C ASP A 141 -7.28 8.81 43.94
N LEU A 142 -7.79 8.58 42.72
CA LEU A 142 -8.98 9.23 42.17
C LEU A 142 -10.15 8.25 41.93
N SER A 143 -9.91 6.94 41.92
CA SER A 143 -10.91 5.92 41.56
C SER A 143 -10.51 4.48 41.91
N ASN A 144 -11.52 3.63 42.11
CA ASN A 144 -11.37 2.18 42.19
C ASN A 144 -12.10 1.57 41.00
N LYS A 145 -11.36 1.16 39.97
CA LYS A 145 -11.93 0.66 38.73
C LYS A 145 -11.55 -0.80 38.51
N LYS A 146 -12.40 -1.52 37.77
CA LYS A 146 -12.28 -2.98 37.62
C LYS A 146 -12.11 -3.37 36.16
N VAL A 147 -11.34 -4.43 35.94
CA VAL A 147 -11.23 -5.13 34.66
C VAL A 147 -11.80 -6.53 34.83
N TYR A 148 -12.64 -6.95 33.88
CA TYR A 148 -13.29 -8.25 33.86
C TYR A 148 -12.91 -9.00 32.59
N ILE A 149 -12.43 -10.24 32.74
CA ILE A 149 -11.95 -11.06 31.61
C ILE A 149 -12.75 -12.36 31.56
N PHE A 150 -13.49 -12.56 30.47
CA PHE A 150 -14.27 -13.79 30.22
C PHE A 150 -13.53 -14.76 29.31
N GLY A 151 -13.31 -15.99 29.77
CA GLY A 151 -12.81 -17.10 28.95
C GLY A 151 -13.95 -17.94 28.38
N GLY A 152 -13.78 -18.51 27.17
CA GLY A 152 -14.77 -19.41 26.58
C GLY A 152 -14.34 -20.09 25.29
N MET A 153 -14.85 -21.30 25.03
CA MET A 153 -14.57 -22.07 23.81
C MET A 153 -15.87 -22.45 23.05
N PRO A 154 -15.91 -22.42 21.70
CA PRO A 154 -17.05 -22.88 20.92
C PRO A 154 -17.55 -24.29 21.28
N SER A 155 -18.87 -24.45 21.41
CA SER A 155 -19.50 -25.72 21.78
C SER A 155 -19.84 -26.57 20.55
N SER A 156 -18.85 -27.31 20.04
CA SER A 156 -19.09 -28.31 18.99
C SER A 156 -19.80 -29.55 19.55
N LYS A 157 -20.47 -30.32 18.68
CA LYS A 157 -21.15 -31.58 19.05
C LYS A 157 -20.20 -32.55 19.77
N LYS A 158 -18.97 -32.66 19.26
CA LYS A 158 -17.91 -33.50 19.83
C LYS A 158 -17.60 -33.14 21.29
N TYR A 159 -17.28 -31.87 21.56
CA TYR A 159 -16.92 -31.44 22.92
C TYR A 159 -18.10 -31.47 23.91
N ARG A 160 -19.33 -31.25 23.42
CA ARG A 160 -20.52 -31.21 24.26
C ARG A 160 -21.10 -32.59 24.56
N ASP A 161 -21.25 -33.43 23.55
CA ASP A 161 -22.06 -34.65 23.64
C ASP A 161 -21.19 -35.90 23.83
N GLU A 162 -20.00 -35.94 23.19
CA GLU A 162 -19.07 -37.07 23.30
C GLU A 162 -18.12 -36.88 24.49
N TYR A 163 -17.48 -35.72 24.61
CA TYR A 163 -16.49 -35.47 25.66
C TYR A 163 -17.07 -34.83 26.92
N ASN A 164 -18.28 -34.26 26.86
CA ASN A 164 -18.96 -33.61 27.99
C ASN A 164 -18.09 -32.58 28.74
N PHE A 165 -17.37 -31.72 27.99
CA PHE A 165 -16.42 -30.75 28.55
C PHE A 165 -17.07 -29.55 29.25
N PHE A 166 -18.29 -29.17 28.86
CA PHE A 166 -18.88 -27.92 29.32
C PHE A 166 -19.58 -28.05 30.67
N GLY A 167 -19.32 -27.10 31.56
CA GLY A 167 -19.95 -27.03 32.89
C GLY A 167 -21.47 -26.94 32.81
N LYS A 168 -22.15 -27.62 33.73
CA LYS A 168 -23.62 -27.58 33.88
C LYS A 168 -23.97 -27.08 35.28
N LYS A 169 -25.26 -26.91 35.59
CA LYS A 169 -25.72 -26.36 36.88
C LYS A 169 -25.03 -27.01 38.08
N ASP A 170 -24.91 -28.34 38.08
CA ASP A 170 -24.37 -29.13 39.18
C ASP A 170 -23.23 -30.07 38.70
N LYS A 171 -22.54 -29.74 37.60
CA LYS A 171 -21.42 -30.53 37.09
C LYS A 171 -20.21 -29.65 36.72
N PRO A 172 -18.99 -30.07 37.08
CA PRO A 172 -17.77 -29.38 36.69
C PRO A 172 -17.60 -29.30 35.18
N GLY A 173 -16.83 -28.30 34.74
CA GLY A 173 -16.42 -28.18 33.34
C GLY A 173 -15.98 -26.79 32.97
N ILE A 174 -15.69 -26.61 31.69
CA ILE A 174 -15.26 -25.35 31.09
C ILE A 174 -16.43 -24.51 30.58
N ASN A 175 -16.21 -23.22 30.37
CA ASN A 175 -17.19 -22.30 29.80
C ASN A 175 -17.31 -22.47 28.28
N SER A 176 -18.53 -22.61 27.78
CA SER A 176 -18.78 -22.49 26.35
C SER A 176 -18.91 -21.02 25.91
N LEU A 177 -18.43 -20.72 24.70
CA LEU A 177 -18.63 -19.45 24.02
C LEU A 177 -20.03 -19.39 23.39
N ASN A 178 -21.06 -19.65 24.20
CA ASN A 178 -22.46 -19.52 23.82
C ASN A 178 -22.79 -18.02 23.67
N THR A 179 -23.14 -17.60 22.45
CA THR A 179 -23.32 -16.19 22.10
C THR A 179 -24.33 -15.50 23.01
N THR A 180 -25.55 -16.03 23.10
CA THR A 180 -26.63 -15.41 23.86
C THR A 180 -26.28 -15.27 25.33
N ARG A 181 -25.82 -16.36 25.98
CA ARG A 181 -25.47 -16.33 27.40
C ARG A 181 -24.31 -15.36 27.69
N MET A 182 -23.29 -15.35 26.83
CA MET A 182 -22.14 -14.47 27.02
C MET A 182 -22.54 -13.00 26.84
N ALA A 183 -23.29 -12.67 25.79
CA ALA A 183 -23.81 -11.32 25.56
C ALA A 183 -24.70 -10.84 26.72
N GLU A 184 -25.62 -11.67 27.22
CA GLU A 184 -26.44 -11.34 28.39
C GLU A 184 -25.61 -11.08 29.65
N LYS A 185 -24.52 -11.84 29.85
CA LYS A 185 -23.61 -11.65 30.98
C LYS A 185 -22.80 -10.37 30.87
N ILE A 186 -22.25 -10.09 29.70
CA ILE A 186 -21.51 -8.85 29.41
C ILE A 186 -22.45 -7.64 29.62
N LYS A 187 -23.66 -7.69 29.06
CA LYS A 187 -24.66 -6.63 29.22
C LYS A 187 -25.00 -6.38 30.69
N LYS A 188 -25.35 -7.43 31.43
CA LYS A 188 -25.66 -7.31 32.85
C LYS A 188 -24.49 -6.76 33.66
N LEU A 189 -23.26 -7.17 33.34
CA LEU A 189 -22.07 -6.67 34.01
C LEU A 189 -21.83 -5.19 33.70
N ARG A 190 -21.95 -4.78 32.43
CA ARG A 190 -21.83 -3.38 32.01
C ARG A 190 -22.87 -2.48 32.69
N GLU A 191 -24.10 -2.98 32.89
CA GLU A 191 -25.15 -2.27 33.63
C GLU A 191 -24.82 -2.09 35.11
N GLN A 192 -24.15 -3.07 35.72
CA GLN A 192 -23.76 -3.06 37.14
C GLN A 192 -22.46 -2.27 37.40
N GLU A 193 -21.53 -2.31 36.46
CA GLU A 193 -20.17 -1.79 36.59
C GLU A 193 -19.85 -0.89 35.38
N LYS A 194 -20.50 0.30 35.33
CA LYS A 194 -20.49 1.20 34.16
C LYS A 194 -19.10 1.57 33.67
N ASP A 195 -18.18 1.82 34.58
CA ASP A 195 -16.81 2.29 34.30
C ASP A 195 -15.76 1.16 34.26
N SER A 196 -16.20 -0.11 34.21
CA SER A 196 -15.30 -1.25 34.10
C SER A 196 -14.72 -1.41 32.69
N LEU A 197 -13.60 -2.11 32.58
CA LEU A 197 -13.10 -2.61 31.31
C LEU A 197 -13.52 -4.08 31.17
N ILE A 198 -14.23 -4.43 30.11
CA ILE A 198 -14.76 -5.78 29.88
C ILE A 198 -14.07 -6.39 28.66
N ILE A 199 -13.40 -7.52 28.87
CA ILE A 199 -12.58 -8.21 27.88
C ILE A 199 -13.12 -9.63 27.68
N VAL A 200 -13.21 -10.09 26.44
CA VAL A 200 -13.49 -11.49 26.11
C VAL A 200 -12.21 -12.12 25.54
N PHE A 201 -11.80 -13.26 26.08
CA PHE A 201 -10.59 -13.99 25.71
C PHE A 201 -10.94 -15.38 25.13
N PRO A 202 -11.56 -15.44 23.93
CA PRO A 202 -12.12 -16.68 23.37
C PRO A 202 -11.07 -17.60 22.73
N HIS A 203 -11.30 -18.90 22.84
CA HIS A 203 -10.42 -19.96 22.32
C HIS A 203 -11.04 -20.67 21.10
N PHE A 204 -10.37 -20.69 19.93
CA PHE A 204 -10.93 -21.16 18.65
C PHE A 204 -10.30 -22.44 18.06
N HIS A 205 -10.04 -23.47 18.87
CA HIS A 205 -9.39 -24.72 18.43
C HIS A 205 -9.84 -25.30 17.06
N SER A 206 -11.15 -25.29 16.77
CA SER A 206 -11.71 -25.82 15.51
C SER A 206 -11.27 -25.07 14.24
N HIS A 207 -10.43 -24.06 14.40
CA HIS A 207 -9.92 -23.16 13.37
C HIS A 207 -8.38 -23.08 13.38
N SER A 208 -7.72 -24.13 13.87
CA SER A 208 -6.25 -24.27 13.87
C SER A 208 -5.65 -23.90 12.51
N TYR A 209 -4.74 -22.93 12.50
CA TYR A 209 -4.08 -22.37 11.31
C TYR A 209 -5.03 -21.88 10.21
N THR A 210 -6.21 -21.39 10.59
CA THR A 210 -7.13 -20.69 9.69
C THR A 210 -7.43 -19.30 10.22
N GLN A 211 -7.65 -18.33 9.34
CA GLN A 211 -8.08 -16.99 9.73
C GLN A 211 -9.58 -17.06 10.10
N VAL A 212 -9.91 -16.82 11.36
CA VAL A 212 -11.30 -16.79 11.84
C VAL A 212 -12.01 -15.52 11.39
N SER A 213 -11.26 -14.47 11.03
CA SER A 213 -11.78 -13.25 10.42
C SER A 213 -12.46 -13.48 9.06
N ASP A 214 -12.14 -14.56 8.36
CA ASP A 214 -12.75 -14.86 7.06
C ASP A 214 -14.16 -15.48 7.20
N LYS A 215 -14.61 -15.73 8.43
CA LYS A 215 -15.87 -16.42 8.73
C LYS A 215 -16.88 -15.44 9.30
N GLU A 216 -17.82 -14.99 8.47
CA GLU A 216 -18.80 -13.97 8.85
C GLU A 216 -19.57 -14.31 10.14
N LYS A 217 -19.98 -15.57 10.33
CA LYS A 217 -20.64 -16.02 11.57
C LYS A 217 -19.81 -15.87 12.84
N ILE A 218 -18.47 -15.91 12.72
CA ILE A 218 -17.57 -15.64 13.85
C ILE A 218 -17.48 -14.13 14.06
N LYS A 219 -17.33 -13.34 12.99
CA LYS A 219 -17.33 -11.87 13.06
C LYS A 219 -18.60 -11.34 13.74
N GLU A 220 -19.78 -11.73 13.25
CA GLU A 220 -21.08 -11.40 13.84
C GLU A 220 -21.16 -11.77 15.32
N LYS A 221 -20.67 -12.95 15.69
CA LYS A 221 -20.64 -13.38 17.09
C LYS A 221 -19.76 -12.47 17.94
N LEU A 222 -18.54 -12.16 17.49
CA LEU A 222 -17.62 -11.32 18.23
C LEU A 222 -18.14 -9.88 18.33
N ARG A 223 -18.61 -9.31 17.22
CA ARG A 223 -19.28 -8.01 17.17
C ARG A 223 -20.46 -7.92 18.16
N SER A 224 -21.26 -8.98 18.29
CA SER A 224 -22.37 -9.02 19.26
C SER A 224 -21.92 -8.93 20.74
N PHE A 225 -20.68 -9.31 21.07
CA PHE A 225 -20.12 -9.11 22.40
C PHE A 225 -19.70 -7.66 22.64
N ILE A 226 -19.15 -7.00 21.61
CA ILE A 226 -18.90 -5.55 21.64
C ILE A 226 -20.23 -4.79 21.80
N ASP A 227 -21.25 -5.15 21.02
CA ASP A 227 -22.59 -4.54 21.10
C ASP A 227 -23.24 -4.76 22.48
N ALA A 228 -22.92 -5.86 23.16
CA ALA A 228 -23.37 -6.12 24.52
C ALA A 228 -22.62 -5.31 25.59
N GLY A 229 -21.50 -4.65 25.24
CA GLY A 229 -20.73 -3.77 26.12
C GLY A 229 -19.31 -4.25 26.44
N ALA A 230 -18.75 -5.21 25.71
CA ALA A 230 -17.31 -5.52 25.81
C ALA A 230 -16.47 -4.44 25.10
N ASP A 231 -15.30 -4.13 25.65
CA ASP A 231 -14.37 -3.15 25.09
C ASP A 231 -13.34 -3.82 24.18
N TYR A 232 -12.86 -5.00 24.58
CA TYR A 232 -11.86 -5.75 23.83
C TYR A 232 -12.26 -7.22 23.66
N ILE A 233 -11.95 -7.75 22.49
CA ILE A 233 -11.96 -9.19 22.24
C ILE A 233 -10.54 -9.58 21.83
N ILE A 234 -9.96 -10.53 22.53
CA ILE A 234 -8.60 -11.01 22.29
C ILE A 234 -8.66 -12.53 22.06
N GLY A 235 -8.84 -12.94 20.81
CA GLY A 235 -8.94 -14.35 20.46
C GLY A 235 -7.61 -15.09 20.50
N HIS A 236 -7.66 -16.41 20.65
CA HIS A 236 -6.52 -17.33 20.55
C HIS A 236 -6.98 -18.74 20.13
N GLY A 237 -6.12 -19.75 20.17
CA GLY A 237 -6.45 -21.12 19.78
C GLY A 237 -6.47 -21.43 18.28
N THR A 238 -6.21 -20.45 17.41
CA THR A 238 -5.92 -20.72 15.99
C THR A 238 -4.43 -20.98 15.74
N HIS A 239 -3.59 -20.87 16.78
CA HIS A 239 -2.13 -21.02 16.73
C HIS A 239 -1.39 -20.05 15.79
N SER A 240 -2.07 -19.01 15.27
CA SER A 240 -1.48 -18.01 14.38
C SER A 240 -2.12 -16.64 14.60
N LEU A 241 -1.36 -15.59 14.29
CA LEU A 241 -1.84 -14.21 14.33
C LEU A 241 -2.89 -13.99 13.23
N ASP A 242 -3.96 -13.29 13.57
CA ASP A 242 -5.08 -12.93 12.71
C ASP A 242 -5.30 -11.40 12.77
N LEU A 243 -6.29 -10.89 12.06
CA LEU A 243 -6.59 -9.49 11.87
C LEU A 243 -7.02 -8.76 13.15
N ILE A 244 -6.91 -7.43 13.09
CA ILE A 244 -7.44 -6.50 14.08
C ILE A 244 -8.56 -5.71 13.42
N GLU A 245 -9.70 -5.59 14.09
CA GLU A 245 -10.84 -4.81 13.65
C GLU A 245 -11.25 -3.82 14.74
N GLN A 246 -11.46 -2.56 14.35
CA GLN A 246 -12.20 -1.62 15.16
C GLN A 246 -13.68 -1.72 14.76
N TYR A 247 -14.55 -2.03 15.72
CA TYR A 247 -15.99 -2.15 15.50
C TYR A 247 -16.73 -1.38 16.59
N ASN A 248 -17.51 -0.36 16.20
CA ASN A 248 -18.08 0.62 17.11
C ASN A 248 -16.99 1.16 18.07
N ASN A 249 -17.24 1.14 19.38
CA ASN A 249 -16.31 1.62 20.40
C ASN A 249 -15.33 0.55 20.91
N GLY A 250 -15.31 -0.64 20.31
CA GLY A 250 -14.48 -1.77 20.75
C GLY A 250 -13.47 -2.25 19.71
N THR A 251 -12.46 -2.98 20.19
CA THR A 251 -11.40 -3.54 19.33
C THR A 251 -11.39 -5.07 19.41
N ILE A 252 -11.34 -5.71 18.24
CA ILE A 252 -11.34 -7.17 18.08
C ILE A 252 -9.99 -7.60 17.52
N TYR A 253 -9.19 -8.29 18.33
CA TYR A 253 -8.05 -9.09 17.89
C TYR A 253 -8.56 -10.50 17.63
N TYR A 254 -8.72 -10.88 16.35
CA TYR A 254 -9.34 -12.15 15.98
C TYR A 254 -8.57 -13.37 16.49
N SER A 255 -7.24 -13.29 16.49
CA SER A 255 -6.37 -14.26 17.15
C SER A 255 -4.98 -13.69 17.39
N ILE A 256 -4.45 -13.87 18.59
CA ILE A 256 -3.05 -13.55 18.94
C ILE A 256 -2.11 -14.75 18.79
N GLY A 257 -2.64 -15.94 18.46
CA GLY A 257 -1.86 -17.15 18.20
C GLY A 257 -1.20 -17.77 19.45
N ASN A 258 0.00 -18.32 19.28
CA ASN A 258 0.74 -19.00 20.34
C ASN A 258 1.59 -18.01 21.16
N PHE A 259 1.80 -18.31 22.44
CA PHE A 259 2.91 -17.76 23.21
C PHE A 259 4.14 -18.68 23.09
N VAL A 260 4.38 -19.55 24.06
CA VAL A 260 5.35 -20.66 23.96
C VAL A 260 4.55 -21.95 23.89
N TYR A 261 4.42 -22.47 22.67
CA TYR A 261 3.72 -23.73 22.40
C TYR A 261 4.67 -24.71 21.74
N ASN A 262 5.18 -25.65 22.50
CA ASN A 262 6.36 -26.45 22.14
C ASN A 262 6.10 -27.61 21.16
N THR A 263 5.17 -27.42 20.22
CA THR A 263 5.07 -28.26 19.02
C THR A 263 5.94 -27.72 17.89
N THR A 264 6.25 -28.54 16.89
CA THR A 264 7.06 -28.10 15.74
C THR A 264 6.44 -26.93 14.94
N GLY A 265 5.12 -26.74 15.03
CA GLY A 265 4.39 -25.78 14.20
C GLY A 265 3.99 -26.35 12.84
N LYS A 266 2.83 -25.92 12.32
CA LYS A 266 2.29 -26.34 11.00
C LYS A 266 2.10 -25.19 10.02
N TYR A 267 2.71 -24.03 10.29
CA TYR A 267 2.56 -22.80 9.50
C TYR A 267 2.75 -23.02 7.98
N SER A 268 3.84 -23.70 7.58
CA SER A 268 4.11 -23.98 6.17
C SER A 268 3.13 -24.95 5.51
N GLN A 269 2.47 -25.83 6.28
CA GLN A 269 1.49 -26.78 5.76
C GLN A 269 0.18 -26.10 5.40
N PHE A 270 -0.17 -25.03 6.12
CA PHE A 270 -1.43 -24.29 5.96
C PHE A 270 -1.24 -22.93 5.26
N ASP A 271 -0.04 -22.64 4.76
CA ASP A 271 0.33 -21.36 4.14
C ASP A 271 -0.02 -20.13 5.01
N VAL A 272 0.23 -20.25 6.33
CA VAL A 272 0.00 -19.17 7.30
C VAL A 272 1.34 -18.56 7.71
N LEU A 273 1.36 -17.25 7.92
CA LEU A 273 2.56 -16.58 8.40
C LEU A 273 2.93 -17.09 9.81
N PRO A 274 4.24 -17.24 10.11
CA PRO A 274 4.74 -17.86 11.34
C PRO A 274 4.70 -16.91 12.55
N TYR A 275 3.66 -16.10 12.65
CA TYR A 275 3.56 -15.03 13.63
C TYR A 275 2.47 -15.30 14.65
N SER A 276 2.69 -14.79 15.85
CA SER A 276 1.72 -14.66 16.95
C SER A 276 1.98 -13.31 17.61
N GLY A 277 1.35 -12.98 18.73
CA GLY A 277 1.61 -11.71 19.39
C GLY A 277 1.17 -11.63 20.84
N PHE A 278 1.62 -10.57 21.50
CA PHE A 278 1.16 -10.13 22.80
C PHE A 278 0.31 -8.88 22.63
N VAL A 279 -0.85 -8.83 23.27
CA VAL A 279 -1.62 -7.59 23.36
C VAL A 279 -1.37 -6.98 24.73
N ASN A 280 -0.67 -5.87 24.77
CA ASN A 280 -0.50 -5.06 25.95
C ASN A 280 -1.55 -3.95 25.96
N LEU A 281 -2.32 -3.87 27.04
CA LEU A 281 -3.24 -2.77 27.30
C LEU A 281 -2.57 -1.86 28.34
N ASN A 282 -2.04 -0.72 27.87
CA ASN A 282 -1.52 0.32 28.75
C ASN A 282 -2.69 1.19 29.20
N ILE A 283 -3.00 1.11 30.49
CA ILE A 283 -4.21 1.68 31.09
C ILE A 283 -3.79 2.80 32.02
N SER A 284 -4.28 4.01 31.76
CA SER A 284 -4.12 5.15 32.67
C SER A 284 -5.47 5.79 32.96
N ASN A 285 -5.54 6.51 34.07
CA ASN A 285 -6.73 7.28 34.42
C ASN A 285 -6.43 8.76 34.31
N LYS A 286 -7.23 9.47 33.51
CA LYS A 286 -7.16 10.93 33.38
C LYS A 286 -8.54 11.52 33.65
N ASN A 287 -8.64 12.33 34.70
CA ASN A 287 -9.88 13.00 35.11
C ASN A 287 -11.07 12.04 35.30
N GLY A 288 -10.84 10.87 35.90
CA GLY A 288 -11.87 9.87 36.14
C GLY A 288 -12.23 8.99 34.93
N LYS A 289 -11.62 9.20 33.76
CA LYS A 289 -11.84 8.38 32.55
C LYS A 289 -10.66 7.45 32.28
N TRP A 290 -10.96 6.23 31.83
CA TRP A 290 -9.93 5.32 31.34
C TRP A 290 -9.37 5.84 30.02
N ILE A 291 -8.05 5.85 29.90
CA ILE A 291 -7.34 5.95 28.63
C ILE A 291 -6.60 4.63 28.48
N VAL A 292 -6.98 3.85 27.46
CA VAL A 292 -6.36 2.57 27.15
C VAL A 292 -5.64 2.70 25.81
N VAL A 293 -4.33 2.45 25.82
CA VAL A 293 -3.50 2.45 24.62
C VAL A 293 -3.08 1.02 24.34
N PRO A 294 -3.73 0.33 23.38
CA PRO A 294 -3.40 -1.05 23.08
C PRO A 294 -2.21 -1.14 22.14
N LYS A 295 -1.29 -2.07 22.43
CA LYS A 295 -0.13 -2.38 21.58
C LYS A 295 -0.06 -3.87 21.33
N LEU A 296 0.05 -4.27 20.07
CA LEU A 296 0.27 -5.66 19.69
C LEU A 296 1.75 -5.88 19.38
N TYR A 297 2.48 -6.65 20.19
CA TYR A 297 3.88 -7.00 19.96
C TYR A 297 3.98 -8.34 19.21
N PRO A 298 4.32 -8.37 17.91
CA PRO A 298 4.37 -9.62 17.17
C PRO A 298 5.61 -10.44 17.52
N ILE A 299 5.46 -11.75 17.48
CA ILE A 299 6.53 -12.72 17.73
C ILE A 299 6.58 -13.79 16.64
N VAL A 300 7.75 -14.42 16.48
CA VAL A 300 7.95 -15.56 15.58
C VAL A 300 7.81 -16.85 16.37
N THR A 301 6.83 -17.67 16.03
CA THR A 301 6.42 -18.87 16.81
C THR A 301 6.56 -20.18 16.04
N ASP A 302 7.07 -20.15 14.81
CA ASP A 302 7.42 -21.37 14.07
C ASP A 302 8.71 -21.98 14.62
N ASN A 303 8.58 -23.07 15.38
CA ASN A 303 9.71 -23.72 16.04
C ASN A 303 10.71 -24.36 15.05
N ARG A 304 10.34 -24.58 13.78
CA ARG A 304 11.31 -24.92 12.72
C ARG A 304 12.26 -23.77 12.39
N LYS A 305 11.80 -22.53 12.57
CA LYS A 305 12.59 -21.30 12.32
C LYS A 305 13.32 -20.82 13.56
N THR A 306 12.74 -21.04 14.74
CA THR A 306 13.28 -20.51 16.00
C THR A 306 14.13 -21.50 16.78
N GLY A 307 14.04 -22.80 16.49
CA GLY A 307 14.70 -23.84 17.28
C GLY A 307 14.14 -23.92 18.71
N TYR A 308 12.81 -23.83 18.86
CA TYR A 308 12.15 -23.81 20.18
C TYR A 308 12.66 -22.68 21.08
N SER A 309 12.83 -21.50 20.48
CA SER A 309 13.20 -20.27 21.17
C SER A 309 12.47 -19.11 20.51
N VAL A 310 11.16 -19.06 20.79
CA VAL A 310 10.25 -18.00 20.34
C VAL A 310 10.87 -16.64 20.60
N ARG A 311 10.77 -15.72 19.64
CA ARG A 311 11.44 -14.42 19.69
C ARG A 311 10.56 -13.29 19.16
N ALA A 312 10.84 -12.06 19.59
CA ALA A 312 10.30 -10.85 18.97
C ALA A 312 10.61 -10.79 17.46
N VAL A 313 9.72 -10.12 16.71
CA VAL A 313 9.94 -9.83 15.29
C VAL A 313 11.04 -8.78 15.09
N ARG A 314 11.72 -8.88 13.95
CA ARG A 314 12.62 -7.83 13.43
C ARG A 314 11.83 -6.83 12.60
N ALA A 315 12.41 -5.66 12.31
CA ALA A 315 11.78 -4.60 11.52
C ALA A 315 11.10 -5.10 10.23
N ARG A 316 11.81 -5.90 9.41
CA ARG A 316 11.27 -6.44 8.16
C ARG A 316 10.09 -7.41 8.38
N GLU A 317 10.14 -8.19 9.46
CA GLU A 317 9.09 -9.13 9.82
C GLU A 317 7.85 -8.38 10.33
N CYS A 318 8.05 -7.36 11.18
CA CYS A 318 6.98 -6.47 11.65
C CYS A 318 6.28 -5.76 10.48
N LYS A 319 7.05 -5.18 9.54
CA LYS A 319 6.52 -4.61 8.30
C LYS A 319 5.70 -5.62 7.49
N SER A 320 6.08 -6.90 7.50
CA SER A 320 5.33 -7.95 6.80
C SER A 320 4.02 -8.29 7.50
N VAL A 321 4.00 -8.28 8.84
CA VAL A 321 2.78 -8.43 9.65
C VAL A 321 1.80 -7.31 9.33
N VAL A 322 2.24 -6.05 9.42
CA VAL A 322 1.42 -4.86 9.16
C VAL A 322 0.87 -4.87 7.75
N LYS A 323 1.72 -5.13 6.75
CA LYS A 323 1.30 -5.22 5.34
C LYS A 323 0.20 -6.26 5.15
N LYS A 324 0.31 -7.43 5.81
CA LYS A 324 -0.74 -8.45 5.74
C LYS A 324 -2.01 -7.94 6.40
N MET A 325 -1.94 -7.36 7.59
CA MET A 325 -3.14 -6.85 8.28
C MET A 325 -3.86 -5.74 7.49
N GLN A 326 -3.11 -4.82 6.89
CA GLN A 326 -3.66 -3.73 6.06
C GLN A 326 -4.42 -4.21 4.81
N GLN A 327 -4.14 -5.41 4.30
CA GLN A 327 -4.86 -5.96 3.14
C GLN A 327 -6.33 -6.30 3.45
N TYR A 328 -6.69 -6.39 4.72
CA TYR A 328 -8.02 -6.83 5.15
C TYR A 328 -8.76 -5.79 6.00
N VAL A 329 -8.16 -4.62 6.24
CA VAL A 329 -8.87 -3.47 6.77
C VAL A 329 -9.56 -2.80 5.59
N ASP A 330 -10.89 -2.74 5.62
CA ASP A 330 -11.63 -1.88 4.72
C ASP A 330 -11.47 -0.43 5.22
N PRO A 331 -10.70 0.44 4.53
CA PRO A 331 -10.48 1.81 4.97
C PRO A 331 -11.80 2.61 5.06
N PHE A 332 -12.87 2.17 4.40
CA PHE A 332 -14.19 2.81 4.49
C PHE A 332 -14.99 2.39 5.72
N SER A 333 -14.57 1.32 6.41
CA SER A 333 -15.26 0.80 7.61
C SER A 333 -14.77 1.40 8.93
N THR A 334 -13.58 2.04 8.94
CA THR A 334 -13.01 2.65 10.15
C THR A 334 -11.99 3.75 9.82
N PRO A 335 -11.97 4.89 10.55
CA PRO A 335 -10.94 5.93 10.41
C PRO A 335 -9.55 5.53 10.97
N MET A 336 -9.39 4.26 11.37
CA MET A 336 -8.17 3.75 12.00
C MET A 336 -7.27 3.04 10.98
N GLN A 337 -6.01 3.47 10.86
CA GLN A 337 -4.97 2.77 10.14
C GLN A 337 -4.12 1.88 11.06
N ILE A 338 -3.77 0.71 10.55
CA ILE A 338 -2.76 -0.16 11.17
C ILE A 338 -1.38 0.38 10.80
N SER A 339 -0.61 0.75 11.82
CA SER A 339 0.79 1.18 11.69
C SER A 339 1.68 0.37 12.65
N TYR A 340 3.00 0.61 12.61
CA TYR A 340 3.92 0.03 13.57
C TYR A 340 4.96 1.05 14.00
N ASP A 341 5.43 0.87 15.22
CA ASP A 341 6.50 1.66 15.82
C ASP A 341 7.36 0.74 16.70
N LYS A 342 8.32 1.31 17.43
CA LYS A 342 9.23 0.58 18.31
C LYS A 342 9.42 1.31 19.64
N ASP A 343 9.32 0.57 20.73
CA ASP A 343 9.71 1.00 22.07
C ASP A 343 10.79 0.08 22.67
N ASP A 344 11.02 0.20 23.98
CA ASP A 344 12.01 -0.58 24.71
C ASP A 344 11.69 -2.09 24.77
N LEU A 345 10.42 -2.47 24.63
CA LEU A 345 10.00 -3.88 24.56
C LEU A 345 10.22 -4.43 23.15
N GLY A 346 10.04 -3.61 22.12
CA GLY A 346 10.35 -3.98 20.74
C GLY A 346 9.43 -3.33 19.72
N TYR A 347 9.34 -3.95 18.54
CA TYR A 347 8.41 -3.51 17.50
C TYR A 347 6.99 -3.89 17.89
N TYR A 348 6.06 -2.94 17.80
CA TYR A 348 4.64 -3.16 18.05
C TYR A 348 3.79 -2.61 16.90
N VAL A 349 2.61 -3.20 16.76
CA VAL A 349 1.55 -2.79 15.85
C VAL A 349 0.52 -2.02 16.67
N GLU A 350 0.06 -0.90 16.13
CA GLU A 350 -0.95 -0.05 16.74
C GLU A 350 -2.00 0.38 15.71
N LEU A 351 -3.20 0.64 16.19
CA LEU A 351 -4.25 1.31 15.43
C LEU A 351 -4.13 2.82 15.70
N LYS A 352 -3.85 3.62 14.66
CA LYS A 352 -3.86 5.09 14.72
C LYS A 352 -5.05 5.63 13.97
N GLU A 353 -5.74 6.58 14.57
CA GLU A 353 -6.68 7.43 13.83
C GLU A 353 -5.86 8.30 12.85
N THR A 354 -6.26 8.35 11.58
CA THR A 354 -5.53 9.16 10.60
C THR A 354 -6.00 10.61 10.65
N ASP A 355 -5.09 11.54 10.94
CA ASP A 355 -5.37 12.99 10.88
C ASP A 355 -5.67 13.49 9.44
N ASN A 356 -5.33 12.70 8.40
CA ASN A 356 -5.54 13.06 7.00
C ASN A 356 -6.81 12.44 6.41
N LEU A 357 -7.75 13.29 6.01
CA LEU A 357 -9.02 12.90 5.37
C LEU A 357 -8.84 12.01 4.12
N LEU A 358 -7.80 12.21 3.31
CA LEU A 358 -7.55 11.35 2.14
C LEU A 358 -7.04 9.95 2.53
N GLU A 359 -6.28 9.83 3.63
CA GLU A 359 -5.86 8.54 4.20
C GLU A 359 -7.03 7.75 4.75
N LYS A 360 -7.98 8.44 5.39
CA LYS A 360 -9.25 7.86 5.85
C LYS A 360 -10.03 7.20 4.71
N PHE A 361 -9.96 7.74 3.49
CA PHE A 361 -10.66 7.18 2.32
C PHE A 361 -9.78 6.30 1.42
N GLY A 362 -8.73 5.67 1.98
CA GLY A 362 -7.96 4.63 1.29
C GLY A 362 -6.83 5.15 0.38
N THR A 363 -6.49 6.44 0.43
CA THR A 363 -5.30 6.95 -0.26
C THR A 363 -4.04 6.53 0.49
N VAL A 364 -3.17 5.76 -0.16
CA VAL A 364 -1.86 5.43 0.39
C VAL A 364 -0.93 6.63 0.21
N ILE A 365 -0.70 7.41 1.28
CA ILE A 365 0.24 8.54 1.29
C ILE A 365 1.68 8.04 1.38
N THR A 366 2.14 7.41 0.29
CA THR A 366 3.58 7.14 0.09
C THR A 366 4.06 7.63 -1.27
N GLY A 367 3.21 8.34 -2.02
CA GLY A 367 3.51 8.79 -3.38
C GLY A 367 4.14 10.17 -3.43
N ASN A 368 5.22 10.33 -4.19
CA ASN A 368 5.84 11.64 -4.47
C ASN A 368 4.85 12.68 -5.04
N MET A 369 3.77 12.24 -5.70
CA MET A 369 2.76 13.14 -6.28
C MET A 369 1.83 13.78 -5.24
N PHE A 370 1.46 13.05 -4.18
CA PHE A 370 0.64 13.59 -3.11
C PHE A 370 1.31 14.83 -2.50
N LYS A 371 2.61 14.70 -2.20
CA LYS A 371 3.42 15.79 -1.66
C LYS A 371 3.45 17.01 -2.58
N LYS A 372 3.57 16.80 -3.89
CA LYS A 372 3.52 17.89 -4.89
C LYS A 372 2.19 18.64 -4.86
N TYR A 373 1.07 17.92 -4.87
CA TYR A 373 -0.25 18.56 -4.82
C TYR A 373 -0.47 19.30 -3.50
N GLN A 374 0.01 18.74 -2.38
CA GLN A 374 -0.05 19.39 -1.08
C GLN A 374 0.77 20.67 -1.04
N GLU A 375 2.04 20.62 -1.48
CA GLU A 375 2.94 21.79 -1.53
C GLU A 375 2.43 22.87 -2.48
N ALA A 376 1.74 22.50 -3.55
CA ALA A 376 1.07 23.42 -4.47
C ALA A 376 -0.27 24.00 -3.93
N GLY A 377 -0.69 23.64 -2.72
CA GLY A 377 -1.96 24.08 -2.14
C GLY A 377 -3.21 23.42 -2.74
N LEU A 378 -3.04 22.44 -3.63
CA LEU A 378 -4.15 21.78 -4.34
C LEU A 378 -4.89 20.74 -3.50
N LEU A 379 -4.45 20.48 -2.25
CA LEU A 379 -5.12 19.57 -1.31
C LEU A 379 -5.63 20.28 -0.05
N GLU A 380 -5.69 21.62 -0.04
CA GLU A 380 -6.16 22.39 1.13
C GLU A 380 -7.66 22.21 1.40
N ASN A 381 -8.47 22.05 0.34
CA ASN A 381 -9.91 21.82 0.45
C ASN A 381 -10.23 20.38 0.02
N ILE A 382 -10.56 19.52 0.98
CA ILE A 382 -10.96 18.13 0.72
C ILE A 382 -12.47 18.03 0.96
N ASP A 383 -13.24 17.85 -0.12
CA ASP A 383 -14.66 17.51 -0.06
C ASP A 383 -14.83 16.00 0.17
N GLU A 384 -15.23 15.60 1.38
CA GLU A 384 -15.39 14.19 1.76
C GLU A 384 -16.39 13.43 0.88
N ASN A 385 -17.50 14.07 0.51
CA ASN A 385 -18.52 13.43 -0.33
C ASN A 385 -17.97 13.20 -1.73
N TYR A 386 -17.24 14.17 -2.27
CA TYR A 386 -16.59 14.00 -3.57
C TYR A 386 -15.57 12.86 -3.56
N VAL A 387 -14.76 12.75 -2.51
CA VAL A 387 -13.80 11.65 -2.37
C VAL A 387 -14.54 10.31 -2.35
N LEU A 388 -15.61 10.17 -1.56
CA LEU A 388 -16.42 8.95 -1.52
C LEU A 388 -17.02 8.60 -2.90
N GLU A 389 -17.58 9.58 -3.60
CA GLU A 389 -18.15 9.40 -4.94
C GLU A 389 -17.07 8.95 -5.95
N VAL A 390 -15.86 9.50 -5.88
CA VAL A 390 -14.72 9.05 -6.70
C VAL A 390 -14.37 7.60 -6.39
N GLN A 391 -14.34 7.22 -5.11
CA GLN A 391 -14.04 5.84 -4.72
C GLN A 391 -15.08 4.87 -5.23
N ASP A 392 -16.37 5.19 -5.10
CA ASP A 392 -17.46 4.37 -5.59
C ASP A 392 -17.45 4.26 -7.11
N TYR A 393 -17.25 5.38 -7.82
CA TYR A 393 -17.13 5.41 -9.28
C TYR A 393 -16.03 4.46 -9.76
N TRP A 394 -14.81 4.58 -9.22
CA TRP A 394 -13.69 3.75 -9.65
C TRP A 394 -13.77 2.30 -9.15
N LYS A 395 -14.38 2.05 -7.99
CA LYS A 395 -14.66 0.69 -7.52
C LYS A 395 -15.63 -0.04 -8.44
N ASN A 396 -16.66 0.64 -8.92
CA ASN A 396 -17.61 0.07 -9.87
C ASN A 396 -16.99 -0.10 -11.26
N LEU A 397 -16.19 0.87 -11.71
CA LEU A 397 -15.60 0.88 -13.05
C LEU A 397 -14.40 -0.07 -13.20
N PHE A 398 -13.54 -0.15 -12.17
CA PHE A 398 -12.25 -0.84 -12.20
C PHE A 398 -12.10 -1.93 -11.11
N GLY A 399 -13.16 -2.22 -10.37
CA GLY A 399 -13.22 -3.29 -9.37
C GLY A 399 -12.45 -3.03 -8.06
N GLN A 400 -11.84 -1.86 -7.89
CA GLN A 400 -11.10 -1.49 -6.69
C GLN A 400 -11.12 0.03 -6.47
N THR A 401 -10.90 0.45 -5.22
CA THR A 401 -10.73 1.84 -4.84
C THR A 401 -9.39 2.39 -5.32
N VAL A 402 -9.26 3.72 -5.38
CA VAL A 402 -8.15 4.42 -6.03
C VAL A 402 -7.58 5.54 -5.16
N ASP A 403 -6.41 6.05 -5.51
CA ASP A 403 -5.88 7.29 -4.93
C ASP A 403 -6.61 8.50 -5.54
N ALA A 404 -7.43 9.17 -4.74
CA ALA A 404 -8.26 10.32 -5.15
C ALA A 404 -7.51 11.66 -5.10
N SER A 405 -6.21 11.70 -4.77
CA SER A 405 -5.47 12.96 -4.64
C SER A 405 -5.43 13.77 -5.92
N LEU A 406 -5.36 13.12 -7.10
CA LEU A 406 -5.41 13.80 -8.38
C LEU A 406 -6.80 14.41 -8.66
N HIS A 407 -7.89 13.74 -8.25
CA HIS A 407 -9.25 14.25 -8.38
C HIS A 407 -9.46 15.50 -7.52
N VAL A 408 -9.02 15.47 -6.27
CA VAL A 408 -9.08 16.63 -5.38
C VAL A 408 -8.22 17.77 -5.91
N ALA A 409 -7.00 17.47 -6.38
CA ALA A 409 -6.14 18.48 -6.97
C ALA A 409 -6.76 19.11 -8.23
N PHE A 410 -7.40 18.31 -9.08
CA PHE A 410 -8.14 18.78 -10.25
C PHE A 410 -9.31 19.68 -9.86
N MET A 411 -10.11 19.27 -8.87
CA MET A 411 -11.24 20.05 -8.37
C MET A 411 -10.77 21.39 -7.80
N ASN A 412 -9.70 21.42 -7.01
CA ASN A 412 -9.18 22.65 -6.43
C ASN A 412 -8.50 23.56 -7.47
N LEU A 413 -7.93 22.99 -8.52
CA LEU A 413 -7.37 23.77 -9.63
C LEU A 413 -8.45 24.42 -10.50
N THR A 414 -9.51 23.66 -10.83
CA THR A 414 -10.48 24.02 -11.88
C THR A 414 -11.85 24.48 -11.34
N GLY A 415 -12.13 24.22 -10.07
CA GLY A 415 -13.46 24.40 -9.46
C GLY A 415 -14.49 23.34 -9.88
N ARG A 416 -14.10 22.32 -10.66
CA ARG A 416 -15.02 21.30 -11.21
C ARG A 416 -14.73 19.92 -10.66
N LYS A 417 -15.80 19.21 -10.27
CA LYS A 417 -15.74 17.78 -9.96
C LYS A 417 -15.76 16.99 -11.28
N ASP A 418 -14.77 16.13 -11.48
CA ASP A 418 -14.70 15.21 -12.63
C ASP A 418 -14.25 13.84 -12.13
N PHE A 419 -15.17 12.87 -12.15
CA PHE A 419 -14.90 11.50 -11.69
C PHE A 419 -14.06 10.70 -12.69
N THR A 420 -14.09 11.11 -13.96
CA THR A 420 -13.45 10.41 -15.09
C THR A 420 -11.94 10.65 -15.17
N ILE A 421 -11.40 11.56 -14.34
CA ILE A 421 -9.96 11.76 -14.19
C ILE A 421 -9.29 10.43 -13.87
N VAL A 422 -8.30 10.04 -14.68
CA VAL A 422 -7.67 8.73 -14.56
C VAL A 422 -6.53 8.78 -13.55
N PRO A 423 -6.57 7.98 -12.47
CA PRO A 423 -5.49 7.91 -11.49
C PRO A 423 -4.14 7.51 -12.11
N GLY A 424 -3.06 8.18 -11.68
CA GLY A 424 -1.73 7.99 -12.26
C GLY A 424 -1.23 6.54 -12.20
N ARG A 425 -1.58 5.80 -11.13
CA ARG A 425 -1.19 4.38 -10.98
C ARG A 425 -1.92 3.50 -12.00
N ILE A 426 -3.22 3.70 -12.20
CA ILE A 426 -4.00 2.95 -13.20
C ILE A 426 -3.47 3.27 -14.60
N MET A 427 -3.30 4.55 -14.92
CA MET A 427 -2.77 4.96 -16.22
C MET A 427 -1.40 4.34 -16.50
N ARG A 428 -0.47 4.39 -15.54
CA ARG A 428 0.91 3.93 -15.72
C ARG A 428 1.06 2.41 -15.79
N TYR A 429 0.34 1.67 -14.95
CA TYR A 429 0.58 0.22 -14.76
C TYR A 429 -0.44 -0.66 -15.48
N GLU A 430 -1.59 -0.11 -15.85
CA GLU A 430 -2.69 -0.86 -16.44
C GLU A 430 -2.98 -0.39 -17.87
N LEU A 431 -3.27 0.90 -18.08
CA LEU A 431 -3.75 1.40 -19.37
C LEU A 431 -2.62 1.59 -20.40
N ILE A 432 -1.56 2.34 -20.08
CA ILE A 432 -0.42 2.53 -21.02
C ILE A 432 0.20 1.18 -21.42
N PRO A 433 0.42 0.21 -20.50
CA PRO A 433 0.94 -1.11 -20.90
C PRO A 433 -0.02 -1.94 -21.74
N TYR A 434 -1.34 -1.69 -21.67
CA TYR A 434 -2.32 -2.31 -22.55
C TYR A 434 -2.22 -1.71 -23.97
N PHE A 435 -2.19 -0.39 -24.09
CA PHE A 435 -2.12 0.31 -25.38
C PHE A 435 -0.76 0.25 -26.09
N ASN A 436 0.33 0.21 -25.31
CA ASN A 436 1.67 0.37 -25.86
C ASN A 436 2.58 -0.80 -25.50
N LYS A 437 2.97 -1.60 -26.50
CA LYS A 437 3.91 -2.72 -26.37
C LYS A 437 5.29 -2.26 -25.87
N VAL A 438 5.59 -2.51 -24.59
CA VAL A 438 6.81 -2.01 -23.91
C VAL A 438 8.09 -2.36 -24.68
N GLY A 439 8.22 -3.61 -25.15
CA GLY A 439 9.41 -4.09 -25.86
C GLY A 439 9.68 -3.47 -27.22
N LYS A 440 8.74 -2.69 -27.78
CA LYS A 440 8.88 -2.05 -29.11
C LYS A 440 9.18 -0.55 -29.04
N ARG A 441 9.05 0.08 -27.87
CA ARG A 441 9.16 1.54 -27.70
C ARG A 441 10.49 2.13 -28.14
N ASN A 442 11.61 1.42 -27.93
CA ASN A 442 12.94 1.96 -28.19
C ASN A 442 13.17 2.27 -29.68
N MET A 443 12.62 1.45 -30.58
CA MET A 443 12.72 1.69 -32.02
C MET A 443 12.02 3.00 -32.39
N TYR A 444 10.79 3.19 -31.91
CA TYR A 444 9.98 4.38 -32.19
C TYR A 444 10.48 5.67 -31.51
N ARG A 445 11.45 5.57 -30.60
CA ARG A 445 12.06 6.73 -29.93
C ARG A 445 13.35 7.20 -30.58
N ASP A 446 13.93 6.41 -31.47
CA ASP A 446 15.18 6.76 -32.12
C ASP A 446 14.93 7.84 -33.19
N LYS A 447 15.41 9.04 -32.90
CA LYS A 447 15.24 10.20 -33.79
C LYS A 447 15.92 10.03 -35.15
N ASN A 448 16.89 9.11 -35.28
CA ASN A 448 17.59 8.85 -36.55
C ASN A 448 16.72 8.14 -37.59
N ILE A 449 15.61 7.53 -37.20
CA ILE A 449 14.75 6.75 -38.11
C ILE A 449 13.44 7.46 -38.46
N TYR A 450 13.20 8.67 -37.94
CA TYR A 450 11.93 9.38 -38.12
C TYR A 450 11.60 9.69 -39.58
N ASP A 451 12.60 9.98 -40.40
CA ASP A 451 12.47 10.17 -41.85
C ASP A 451 12.01 8.92 -42.62
N LYS A 452 12.12 7.74 -42.00
CA LYS A 452 11.62 6.47 -42.55
C LYS A 452 10.34 5.98 -41.88
N LEU A 453 10.11 6.42 -40.64
CA LEU A 453 9.01 5.95 -39.82
C LEU A 453 7.76 6.82 -39.96
N ILE A 454 7.92 8.11 -40.22
CA ILE A 454 6.84 9.09 -40.27
C ILE A 454 6.73 9.64 -41.69
N ASN A 455 5.57 9.50 -42.30
CA ASN A 455 5.32 9.94 -43.67
C ASN A 455 4.85 11.40 -43.72
N THR A 456 5.76 12.34 -43.46
CA THR A 456 5.49 13.78 -43.60
C THR A 456 6.72 14.59 -43.98
N SER A 457 6.52 15.65 -44.77
CA SER A 457 7.54 16.66 -45.03
C SER A 457 7.68 17.70 -43.91
N ASN A 458 6.65 17.85 -43.06
CA ASN A 458 6.63 18.85 -42.00
C ASN A 458 7.23 18.29 -40.71
N THR A 459 8.54 18.08 -40.71
CA THR A 459 9.32 17.51 -39.60
C THR A 459 10.57 18.33 -39.35
N ALA A 460 11.17 18.18 -38.17
CA ALA A 460 12.51 18.70 -37.88
C ALA A 460 13.54 18.09 -38.86
N GLN A 461 14.02 18.90 -39.80
CA GLN A 461 14.87 18.44 -40.90
C GLN A 461 16.21 17.90 -40.37
N ILE A 462 16.56 16.68 -40.75
CA ILE A 462 17.81 16.02 -40.36
C ILE A 462 18.93 16.45 -41.30
N ILE A 463 20.05 16.90 -40.74
CA ILE A 463 21.27 17.25 -41.47
C ILE A 463 22.24 16.06 -41.46
N LEU A 464 22.47 15.48 -40.27
CA LEU A 464 23.46 14.43 -40.04
C LEU A 464 22.95 13.46 -38.98
N LYS A 465 23.20 12.17 -39.18
CA LYS A 465 22.92 11.09 -38.24
C LYS A 465 24.23 10.46 -37.81
N ASN A 466 24.38 10.20 -36.52
CA ASN A 466 25.40 9.30 -36.00
C ASN A 466 24.72 8.06 -35.44
N VAL A 467 25.08 6.89 -35.97
CA VAL A 467 24.52 5.59 -35.57
C VAL A 467 25.66 4.61 -35.38
N ARG A 468 25.83 4.12 -34.15
CA ARG A 468 26.95 3.25 -33.74
C ARG A 468 28.32 3.83 -34.11
N GLY A 469 28.50 5.15 -33.98
CA GLY A 469 29.74 5.85 -34.30
C GLY A 469 30.00 6.08 -35.79
N ASN A 470 29.01 5.81 -36.66
CA ASN A 470 29.12 6.04 -38.10
C ASN A 470 28.20 7.17 -38.54
N TYR A 471 28.65 7.97 -39.50
CA TYR A 471 27.95 9.16 -39.97
C TYR A 471 27.16 8.89 -41.24
N PHE A 472 25.94 9.43 -41.29
CA PHE A 472 25.07 9.35 -42.45
C PHE A 472 24.40 10.70 -42.73
N ASN A 473 24.23 11.05 -44.01
CA ASN A 473 23.42 12.21 -44.42
C ASN A 473 21.92 11.89 -44.40
N THR A 474 21.10 12.86 -44.83
CA THR A 474 19.63 12.74 -44.89
C THR A 474 19.16 11.59 -45.79
N ASP A 475 19.93 11.27 -46.84
CA ASP A 475 19.65 10.16 -47.76
C ASP A 475 20.13 8.80 -47.22
N ASN A 476 20.74 8.78 -46.03
CA ASN A 476 21.35 7.61 -45.38
C ASN A 476 22.62 7.09 -46.08
N GLU A 477 23.31 7.96 -46.82
CA GLU A 477 24.62 7.66 -47.40
C GLU A 477 25.71 7.80 -46.32
N PHE A 478 26.63 6.84 -46.28
CA PHE A 478 27.75 6.85 -45.35
C PHE A 478 28.72 8.01 -45.63
N LEU A 479 29.16 8.68 -44.56
CA LEU A 479 30.16 9.74 -44.60
C LEU A 479 31.36 9.39 -43.71
N THR A 480 32.56 9.78 -44.17
CA THR A 480 33.74 9.83 -43.30
C THR A 480 33.58 10.98 -42.29
N GLN A 481 34.31 10.93 -41.17
CA GLN A 481 34.31 12.03 -40.19
C GLN A 481 34.60 13.39 -40.83
N GLU A 482 35.58 13.47 -41.73
CA GLU A 482 35.92 14.71 -42.43
C GLU A 482 34.76 15.24 -43.28
N LYS A 483 34.08 14.37 -44.05
CA LYS A 483 32.92 14.75 -44.86
C LYS A 483 31.73 15.15 -44.01
N ALA A 484 31.49 14.43 -42.91
CA ALA A 484 30.43 14.74 -41.96
C ALA A 484 30.67 16.10 -41.29
N TRP A 485 31.92 16.40 -40.91
CA TRP A 485 32.28 17.69 -40.32
C TRP A 485 32.19 18.83 -41.32
N SER A 486 32.65 18.61 -42.55
CA SER A 486 32.52 19.54 -43.67
C SER A 486 31.05 19.87 -43.93
N LEU A 487 30.17 18.85 -43.96
CA LEU A 487 28.72 19.02 -44.14
C LEU A 487 28.08 19.91 -43.06
N LEU A 488 28.57 19.86 -41.82
CA LEU A 488 28.07 20.71 -40.73
C LEU A 488 28.63 22.13 -40.81
N THR A 489 29.94 22.27 -41.04
CA THR A 489 30.65 23.56 -40.98
C THR A 489 30.55 24.40 -42.25
N SER A 490 30.18 23.80 -43.39
CA SER A 490 29.94 24.52 -44.65
C SER A 490 28.57 25.20 -44.72
N ARG A 491 27.77 25.14 -43.65
CA ARG A 491 26.42 25.72 -43.60
C ARG A 491 26.49 27.17 -43.15
N ASP A 492 25.55 27.97 -43.61
CA ASP A 492 25.40 29.37 -43.22
C ASP A 492 24.50 29.57 -41.99
N SER A 493 23.96 28.48 -41.44
CA SER A 493 23.00 28.51 -40.33
C SER A 493 23.36 27.54 -39.20
N ASP A 494 23.14 28.01 -37.99
CA ASP A 494 23.25 27.24 -36.75
C ASP A 494 22.36 25.99 -36.79
N PHE A 495 22.70 24.98 -35.98
CA PHE A 495 21.97 23.72 -35.91
C PHE A 495 21.76 23.24 -34.48
N ILE A 496 20.83 22.29 -34.30
CA ILE A 496 20.58 21.62 -33.04
C ILE A 496 21.14 20.20 -33.08
N ILE A 497 21.90 19.82 -32.07
CA ILE A 497 22.36 18.45 -31.84
C ILE A 497 21.62 17.83 -30.64
N LYS A 498 21.25 16.56 -30.78
CA LYS A 498 20.43 15.83 -29.80
C LYS A 498 20.91 14.38 -29.70
N PRO A 499 20.95 13.76 -28.51
CA PRO A 499 21.15 12.33 -28.41
C PRO A 499 19.97 11.59 -29.07
N SER A 500 20.23 10.46 -29.73
CA SER A 500 19.21 9.81 -30.57
C SER A 500 18.01 9.27 -29.77
N ILE A 501 18.27 8.77 -28.55
CA ILE A 501 17.27 8.25 -27.62
C ILE A 501 17.42 8.95 -26.27
N THR A 502 16.71 10.06 -26.09
CA THR A 502 16.58 10.76 -24.80
C THR A 502 15.15 11.20 -24.56
N ASN A 503 14.85 11.51 -23.30
CA ASN A 503 13.59 12.10 -22.88
C ASN A 503 13.83 13.53 -22.38
N ASN A 504 12.80 14.38 -22.47
CA ASN A 504 12.73 15.68 -21.80
C ASN A 504 13.86 16.66 -22.18
N GLY A 505 14.36 16.59 -23.42
CA GLY A 505 15.36 17.55 -23.93
C GLY A 505 16.74 17.48 -23.28
N VAL A 506 17.05 16.42 -22.51
CA VAL A 506 18.38 16.21 -21.93
C VAL A 506 19.40 16.02 -23.04
N GLY A 507 20.48 16.81 -23.01
CA GLY A 507 21.54 16.80 -24.04
C GLY A 507 21.22 17.57 -25.32
N VAL A 508 20.06 18.23 -25.44
CA VAL A 508 19.77 19.08 -26.60
C VAL A 508 20.57 20.37 -26.50
N ASN A 509 21.40 20.64 -27.50
CA ASN A 509 22.23 21.84 -27.56
C ASN A 509 22.19 22.52 -28.93
N LYS A 510 22.31 23.83 -28.92
CA LYS A 510 22.52 24.65 -30.12
C LYS A 510 24.03 24.76 -30.38
N VAL A 511 24.43 24.49 -31.62
CA VAL A 511 25.79 24.75 -32.10
C VAL A 511 25.75 25.95 -33.03
N THR A 512 26.58 26.95 -32.74
CA THR A 512 26.66 28.17 -33.54
C THR A 512 27.79 28.09 -34.54
N LEU A 513 27.54 28.55 -35.77
CA LEU A 513 28.55 28.62 -36.82
C LEU A 513 29.06 30.05 -36.99
N ASN A 514 30.39 30.20 -37.06
CA ASN A 514 31.03 31.47 -37.35
C ASN A 514 32.31 31.24 -38.16
N GLU A 515 32.43 31.88 -39.32
CA GLU A 515 33.61 31.79 -40.21
C GLU A 515 34.11 30.34 -40.45
N GLY A 516 33.19 29.40 -40.70
CA GLY A 516 33.51 27.99 -40.96
C GLY A 516 33.90 27.18 -39.72
N LYS A 517 33.76 27.73 -38.52
CA LYS A 517 34.01 27.07 -37.24
C LYS A 517 32.71 26.85 -36.47
N ALA A 518 32.65 25.76 -35.73
CA ALA A 518 31.51 25.40 -34.88
C ALA A 518 31.83 25.66 -33.40
N TYR A 519 30.84 26.17 -32.67
CA TYR A 519 30.96 26.47 -31.25
C TYR A 519 29.79 25.89 -30.46
N LEU A 520 30.11 25.27 -29.31
CA LEU A 520 29.16 24.78 -28.33
C LEU A 520 29.44 25.48 -26.99
N GLU A 521 28.42 26.14 -26.42
CA GLU A 521 28.55 26.92 -25.18
C GLU A 521 29.73 27.94 -25.21
N GLY A 522 30.01 28.50 -26.40
CA GLY A 522 31.08 29.48 -26.62
C GLY A 522 32.48 28.87 -26.80
N GLN A 523 32.62 27.55 -26.68
CA GLN A 523 33.89 26.86 -26.95
C GLN A 523 33.90 26.33 -28.39
N GLN A 524 35.01 26.53 -29.10
CA GLN A 524 35.19 25.96 -30.44
C GLN A 524 35.29 24.44 -30.30
N ILE A 525 34.54 23.72 -31.13
CA ILE A 525 34.49 22.26 -31.14
C ILE A 525 34.88 21.67 -32.50
N GLU A 526 35.27 20.41 -32.49
CA GLU A 526 35.47 19.52 -33.64
C GLU A 526 34.53 18.32 -33.58
N ILE A 527 34.49 17.50 -34.64
CA ILE A 527 33.60 16.34 -34.71
C ILE A 527 33.86 15.32 -33.58
N LYS A 528 35.11 15.20 -33.10
CA LYS A 528 35.48 14.28 -32.02
C LYS A 528 34.88 14.70 -30.67
N ASP A 529 34.74 16.00 -30.43
CA ASP A 529 34.10 16.49 -29.21
C ASP A 529 32.64 16.07 -29.20
N LEU A 530 31.96 16.09 -30.35
CA LEU A 530 30.58 15.58 -30.46
C LEU A 530 30.48 14.10 -30.07
N GLU A 531 31.44 13.27 -30.50
CA GLU A 531 31.49 11.85 -30.14
C GLU A 531 31.74 11.65 -28.65
N GLU A 532 32.59 12.49 -28.04
CA GLU A 532 32.87 12.44 -26.60
C GLU A 532 31.65 12.86 -25.77
N PHE A 533 30.96 13.93 -26.16
CA PHE A 533 29.78 14.44 -25.45
C PHE A 533 28.53 13.57 -25.63
N TYR A 534 28.29 13.05 -26.84
CA TYR A 534 27.04 12.37 -27.19
C TYR A 534 27.17 10.85 -27.32
N GLY A 535 28.39 10.34 -27.38
CA GLY A 535 28.66 8.94 -27.64
C GLY A 535 28.29 8.53 -29.07
N PRO A 536 28.07 7.22 -29.31
CA PRO A 536 27.97 6.68 -30.66
C PRO A 536 26.56 6.81 -31.28
N ASN A 537 25.64 7.60 -30.72
CA ASN A 537 24.30 7.77 -31.29
C ASN A 537 23.70 9.17 -31.02
N PHE A 538 23.63 10.00 -32.05
CA PHE A 538 23.02 11.34 -32.00
C PHE A 538 22.49 11.76 -33.36
N VAL A 539 21.68 12.81 -33.38
CA VAL A 539 21.13 13.42 -34.59
C VAL A 539 21.40 14.92 -34.57
N VAL A 540 21.72 15.47 -35.74
CA VAL A 540 21.85 16.90 -35.98
C VAL A 540 20.70 17.35 -36.89
N GLN A 541 20.00 18.40 -36.49
CA GLN A 541 18.81 18.91 -37.15
C GLN A 541 18.89 20.42 -37.36
N GLU A 542 18.15 20.91 -38.36
CA GLU A 542 17.95 22.34 -38.56
C GLU A 542 17.19 22.98 -37.38
N ILE A 543 17.43 24.27 -37.14
CA ILE A 543 16.67 25.03 -36.15
C ILE A 543 15.25 25.28 -36.69
N ILE A 544 14.25 24.99 -35.86
CA ILE A 544 12.85 25.29 -36.17
C ILE A 544 12.59 26.76 -35.87
N GLU A 545 12.16 27.52 -36.88
CA GLU A 545 11.59 28.85 -36.71
C GLU A 545 10.11 28.73 -36.32
N GLN A 546 9.78 29.07 -35.08
CA GLN A 546 8.43 28.97 -34.55
C GLN A 546 7.58 30.23 -34.79
N HIS A 547 6.26 30.07 -34.83
CA HIS A 547 5.31 31.16 -34.96
C HIS A 547 5.39 32.14 -33.77
N PRO A 548 5.16 33.46 -33.98
CA PRO A 548 5.19 34.46 -32.90
C PRO A 548 4.31 34.12 -31.69
N VAL A 549 3.14 33.49 -31.92
CA VAL A 549 2.23 33.07 -30.84
C VAL A 549 2.88 32.09 -29.85
N MET A 550 3.77 31.22 -30.35
CA MET A 550 4.52 30.28 -29.51
C MET A 550 5.80 30.92 -28.97
N ALA A 551 6.38 31.91 -29.68
CA ALA A 551 7.60 32.58 -29.24
C ALA A 551 7.36 33.60 -28.12
N GLU A 552 6.22 34.28 -28.09
CA GLU A 552 5.94 35.35 -27.12
C GLU A 552 6.03 34.88 -25.66
N PRO A 553 5.51 33.70 -25.26
CA PRO A 553 5.63 33.25 -23.88
C PRO A 553 7.08 32.94 -23.47
N HIS A 554 7.89 32.37 -24.36
CA HIS A 554 9.31 32.11 -24.12
C HIS A 554 10.13 32.04 -25.42
N PRO A 555 10.79 33.12 -25.85
CA PRO A 555 11.38 33.22 -27.19
C PRO A 555 12.70 32.44 -27.35
N SER A 556 13.35 32.07 -26.25
CA SER A 556 14.66 31.42 -26.28
C SER A 556 14.61 29.93 -26.63
N SER A 557 13.45 29.28 -26.57
CA SER A 557 13.26 27.86 -26.86
C SER A 557 12.27 27.63 -28.01
N VAL A 558 12.37 26.47 -28.65
CA VAL A 558 11.30 25.95 -29.50
C VAL A 558 10.20 25.38 -28.58
N ASN A 559 9.16 26.17 -28.34
CA ASN A 559 8.01 25.77 -27.53
C ASN A 559 7.12 24.81 -28.32
N SER A 560 6.60 23.79 -27.67
CA SER A 560 5.88 22.71 -28.34
C SER A 560 4.48 22.51 -27.79
N LEU A 561 3.61 21.97 -28.63
CA LEU A 561 2.32 21.43 -28.26
C LEU A 561 2.48 19.94 -27.97
N ARG A 562 2.10 19.52 -26.77
CA ARG A 562 1.89 18.12 -26.41
C ARG A 562 0.46 17.74 -26.80
N MET A 563 0.30 17.08 -27.93
CA MET A 563 -1.01 16.61 -28.43
C MET A 563 -1.14 15.11 -28.20
N VAL A 564 -2.25 14.65 -27.65
CA VAL A 564 -2.43 13.22 -27.28
C VAL A 564 -3.46 12.57 -28.20
N THR A 565 -3.13 11.38 -28.72
CA THR A 565 -4.04 10.56 -29.52
C THR A 565 -4.22 9.16 -28.92
N LEU A 566 -5.39 8.58 -29.15
CA LEU A 566 -5.72 7.20 -28.82
C LEU A 566 -6.27 6.49 -30.06
N ARG A 567 -5.71 5.34 -30.42
CA ARG A 567 -6.33 4.41 -31.35
C ARG A 567 -7.26 3.49 -30.55
N TRP A 568 -8.54 3.51 -30.86
CA TRP A 568 -9.56 2.73 -30.19
C TRP A 568 -10.53 2.17 -31.24
N LYS A 569 -10.76 0.86 -31.23
CA LYS A 569 -11.62 0.17 -32.22
C LYS A 569 -11.30 0.49 -33.69
N GLY A 570 -10.02 0.71 -33.99
CA GLY A 570 -9.55 1.04 -35.34
C GLY A 570 -9.55 2.54 -35.66
N ASP A 571 -10.33 3.35 -34.94
CA ASP A 571 -10.37 4.79 -35.09
C ASP A 571 -9.29 5.49 -34.27
N ILE A 572 -8.79 6.62 -34.77
CA ILE A 572 -7.77 7.43 -34.10
C ILE A 572 -8.42 8.71 -33.59
N HIS A 573 -8.52 8.80 -32.27
CA HIS A 573 -9.12 9.91 -31.55
C HIS A 573 -8.06 10.89 -31.09
N TYR A 574 -8.29 12.17 -31.36
CA TYR A 574 -7.65 13.26 -30.63
C TYR A 574 -8.23 13.34 -29.22
N LEU A 575 -7.39 13.47 -28.20
CA LEU A 575 -7.81 13.48 -26.80
C LEU A 575 -7.69 14.88 -26.16
N LEU A 576 -6.49 15.45 -26.15
CA LEU A 576 -6.21 16.73 -25.51
C LEU A 576 -4.92 17.36 -26.05
N THR A 577 -4.74 18.66 -25.77
CA THR A 577 -3.51 19.40 -26.04
C THR A 577 -3.15 20.32 -24.89
N PHE A 578 -1.85 20.46 -24.64
CA PHE A 578 -1.31 21.57 -23.86
C PHE A 578 0.02 22.03 -24.46
N ALA A 579 0.29 23.32 -24.41
CA ALA A 579 1.58 23.90 -24.76
C ALA A 579 2.58 23.75 -23.62
N ARG A 580 3.85 23.55 -23.96
CA ARG A 580 4.98 23.52 -23.04
C ARG A 580 5.93 24.66 -23.34
N PHE A 581 6.28 25.39 -22.30
CA PHE A 581 7.14 26.55 -22.36
C PHE A 581 8.40 26.33 -21.53
N GLY A 582 9.55 26.72 -22.09
CA GLY A 582 10.85 26.66 -21.41
C GLY A 582 10.98 27.65 -20.25
N ALA A 583 12.12 27.64 -19.58
CA ALA A 583 12.46 28.63 -18.56
C ALA A 583 13.93 29.06 -18.62
N GLY A 584 14.23 30.22 -18.04
CA GLY A 584 15.60 30.69 -17.81
C GLY A 584 16.42 31.03 -19.05
N GLY A 585 15.82 31.51 -20.15
CA GLY A 585 16.58 31.85 -21.37
C GLY A 585 17.21 30.62 -22.08
N SER A 586 16.84 29.41 -21.63
CA SER A 586 17.29 28.14 -22.18
C SER A 586 16.67 27.86 -23.55
N VAL A 587 17.38 27.10 -24.38
CA VAL A 587 16.85 26.60 -25.67
C VAL A 587 15.84 25.45 -25.54
N LYS A 588 15.56 25.00 -24.32
CA LYS A 588 14.73 23.81 -24.01
C LYS A 588 13.33 24.21 -23.52
N ASP A 589 12.31 23.47 -23.93
CA ASP A 589 10.89 23.63 -23.54
C ASP A 589 10.48 22.73 -22.35
N ASN A 590 11.42 22.46 -21.44
CA ASN A 590 11.21 21.49 -20.36
C ASN A 590 10.57 22.13 -19.11
N ALA A 591 9.41 21.63 -18.71
CA ALA A 591 8.80 21.93 -17.43
C ALA A 591 9.70 21.57 -16.23
N GLY A 592 10.52 20.50 -16.35
CA GLY A 592 11.44 20.05 -15.30
C GLY A 592 12.71 20.88 -15.11
N ALA A 593 12.84 22.00 -15.83
CA ALA A 593 13.89 23.00 -15.63
C ALA A 593 13.30 24.37 -15.21
N GLY A 594 12.07 24.37 -14.68
CA GLY A 594 11.33 25.57 -14.28
C GLY A 594 10.32 26.08 -15.32
N GLY A 595 10.09 25.34 -16.40
CA GLY A 595 9.09 25.65 -17.43
C GLY A 595 7.65 25.36 -16.99
N VAL A 596 6.68 25.80 -17.79
CA VAL A 596 5.24 25.65 -17.49
C VAL A 596 4.46 25.03 -18.65
N CYS A 597 3.37 24.34 -18.30
CA CYS A 597 2.42 23.71 -19.21
C CYS A 597 1.10 24.47 -19.17
N CYS A 598 0.60 24.92 -20.32
CA CYS A 598 -0.68 25.65 -20.43
C CYS A 598 -1.64 24.90 -21.37
N GLY A 599 -2.86 24.63 -20.93
CA GLY A 599 -3.86 23.94 -21.73
C GLY A 599 -4.25 24.70 -23.00
N ILE A 600 -4.59 23.95 -24.04
CA ILE A 600 -5.13 24.50 -25.29
C ILE A 600 -6.54 23.95 -25.48
N GLU A 601 -7.50 24.86 -25.65
CA GLU A 601 -8.89 24.53 -25.94
C GLU A 601 -9.06 23.96 -27.36
N ASP A 602 -10.21 23.34 -27.60
CA ASP A 602 -10.47 22.69 -28.89
C ASP A 602 -10.55 23.63 -30.08
N ASN A 603 -10.76 24.92 -29.83
CA ASN A 603 -10.72 25.98 -30.81
C ASN A 603 -9.30 26.56 -31.03
N GLY A 604 -8.29 26.09 -30.29
CA GLY A 604 -6.89 26.53 -30.37
C GLY A 604 -6.51 27.67 -29.41
N GLU A 605 -7.42 28.13 -28.55
CA GLU A 605 -7.14 29.17 -27.56
C GLU A 605 -6.36 28.63 -26.37
N PHE A 606 -5.45 29.45 -25.84
CA PHE A 606 -4.74 29.16 -24.61
C PHE A 606 -5.67 29.34 -23.42
N MET A 607 -5.58 28.42 -22.46
CA MET A 607 -6.18 28.60 -21.14
C MET A 607 -5.45 29.70 -20.36
N ASP A 608 -6.12 30.25 -19.36
CA ASP A 608 -5.61 31.33 -18.50
C ASP A 608 -4.69 30.84 -17.37
N ILE A 609 -4.65 29.53 -17.13
CA ILE A 609 -3.88 28.89 -16.08
C ILE A 609 -2.87 27.91 -16.69
N ALA A 610 -1.61 28.10 -16.31
CA ALA A 610 -0.52 27.17 -16.54
C ALA A 610 -0.08 26.48 -15.24
N ILE A 611 0.54 25.31 -15.35
CA ILE A 611 1.09 24.56 -14.21
C ILE A 611 2.53 24.11 -14.47
N ASP A 612 3.33 23.93 -13.42
CA ASP A 612 4.66 23.31 -13.52
C ASP A 612 4.64 21.80 -13.14
N GLU A 613 5.82 21.17 -13.15
CA GLU A 613 5.96 19.75 -12.78
C GLU A 613 5.70 19.45 -11.30
N ASN A 614 5.61 20.48 -10.45
CA ASN A 614 5.25 20.40 -9.04
C ASN A 614 3.79 20.77 -8.81
N ALA A 615 3.02 20.95 -9.90
CA ALA A 615 1.61 21.34 -9.90
C ALA A 615 1.35 22.76 -9.37
N ASN A 616 2.38 23.62 -9.26
CA ASN A 616 2.16 25.01 -8.89
C ASN A 616 1.40 25.73 -10.01
N LYS A 617 0.47 26.60 -9.62
CA LYS A 617 -0.39 27.37 -10.53
C LYS A 617 0.27 28.69 -10.96
N TYR A 618 0.16 29.03 -12.23
CA TYR A 618 0.68 30.27 -12.80
C TYR A 618 -0.34 30.93 -13.74
N THR A 619 -0.62 32.23 -13.56
CA THR A 619 -1.32 33.06 -14.56
C THR A 619 -0.34 33.85 -15.45
N LYS A 620 0.95 33.83 -15.08
CA LYS A 620 2.04 34.43 -15.84
C LYS A 620 3.23 33.49 -15.93
N HIS A 621 3.91 33.49 -17.07
CA HIS A 621 5.12 32.72 -17.27
C HIS A 621 6.22 33.16 -16.28
N PRO A 622 6.84 32.24 -15.53
CA PRO A 622 7.69 32.59 -14.39
C PRO A 622 8.99 33.31 -14.76
N THR A 623 9.48 33.13 -15.99
CA THR A 623 10.73 33.79 -16.46
C THR A 623 10.46 35.11 -17.19
N THR A 624 9.43 35.16 -18.04
CA THR A 624 9.23 36.26 -19.00
C THR A 624 8.12 37.21 -18.57
N GLY A 625 7.28 36.82 -17.60
CA GLY A 625 6.11 37.58 -17.18
C GLY A 625 4.95 37.58 -18.17
N TYR A 626 5.04 36.80 -19.27
CA TYR A 626 3.95 36.66 -20.23
C TYR A 626 2.66 36.22 -19.54
N SER A 627 1.58 36.96 -19.74
CA SER A 627 0.28 36.65 -19.11
C SER A 627 -0.53 35.69 -19.98
N PHE A 628 -0.95 34.57 -19.38
CA PHE A 628 -1.81 33.58 -20.03
C PHE A 628 -3.27 34.06 -20.15
N GLU A 629 -3.67 35.07 -19.38
CA GLU A 629 -4.97 35.76 -19.48
C GLU A 629 -5.13 36.55 -20.79
N LYS A 630 -4.08 36.64 -21.63
CA LYS A 630 -4.17 37.25 -22.96
C LYS A 630 -5.02 36.43 -23.95
N TYR A 631 -5.36 35.17 -23.64
CA TYR A 631 -6.13 34.25 -24.48
C TYR A 631 -5.61 34.20 -25.93
N ALA A 632 -4.29 34.02 -26.08
CA ALA A 632 -3.67 33.81 -27.39
C ALA A 632 -4.32 32.61 -28.11
N LYS A 633 -4.15 32.52 -29.43
CA LYS A 633 -4.76 31.45 -30.24
C LYS A 633 -3.81 30.92 -31.29
N ILE A 634 -3.71 29.60 -31.36
CA ILE A 634 -2.94 28.91 -32.39
C ILE A 634 -3.72 28.99 -33.71
N PRO A 635 -3.17 29.61 -34.76
CA PRO A 635 -3.86 29.67 -36.05
C PRO A 635 -4.04 28.28 -36.64
N ASN A 636 -5.17 28.05 -37.33
CA ASN A 636 -5.48 26.81 -38.04
C ASN A 636 -5.36 25.53 -37.17
N PHE A 637 -5.71 25.60 -35.89
CA PHE A 637 -5.53 24.49 -34.94
C PHE A 637 -6.22 23.18 -35.34
N SER A 638 -7.28 23.22 -36.15
CA SER A 638 -7.89 22.00 -36.72
C SER A 638 -6.90 21.20 -37.58
N GLU A 639 -6.03 21.87 -38.35
CA GLU A 639 -4.99 21.21 -39.15
C GLU A 639 -3.98 20.48 -38.25
N PHE A 640 -3.71 20.97 -37.04
CA PHE A 640 -2.83 20.31 -36.08
C PHE A 640 -3.45 19.00 -35.57
N LYS A 641 -4.77 18.98 -35.32
CA LYS A 641 -5.48 17.76 -34.91
C LYS A 641 -5.45 16.71 -36.02
N GLU A 642 -5.78 17.11 -37.25
CA GLU A 642 -5.71 16.23 -38.42
C GLU A 642 -4.29 15.72 -38.66
N PHE A 643 -3.30 16.58 -38.47
CA PHE A 643 -1.89 16.22 -38.60
C PHE A 643 -1.50 15.09 -37.66
N VAL A 644 -1.73 15.21 -36.35
CA VAL A 644 -1.34 14.15 -35.39
C VAL A 644 -2.16 12.86 -35.55
N ILE A 645 -3.42 12.95 -35.98
CA ILE A 645 -4.22 11.79 -36.36
C ILE A 645 -3.57 11.06 -37.54
N ASN A 646 -3.12 11.80 -38.55
CA ASN A 646 -2.42 11.22 -39.70
C ASN A 646 -1.07 10.62 -39.32
N LEU A 647 -0.27 11.28 -38.47
CA LEU A 647 1.00 10.72 -37.98
C LEU A 647 0.81 9.39 -37.23
N HIS A 648 -0.27 9.27 -36.46
CA HIS A 648 -0.55 8.06 -35.70
C HIS A 648 -0.87 6.86 -36.60
N LYS A 649 -1.26 7.06 -37.86
CA LYS A 649 -1.46 5.96 -38.81
C LYS A 649 -0.17 5.18 -39.07
N ASP A 650 0.98 5.85 -39.01
CA ASP A 650 2.30 5.24 -39.27
C ASP A 650 2.82 4.42 -38.07
N ILE A 651 2.23 4.58 -36.88
CA ILE A 651 2.66 3.91 -35.64
C ILE A 651 1.69 2.81 -35.26
N LEU A 652 2.03 1.57 -35.62
CA LEU A 652 1.12 0.42 -35.49
C LEU A 652 1.22 -0.35 -34.16
N HIS A 653 2.30 -0.20 -33.40
CA HIS A 653 2.53 -0.96 -32.15
C HIS A 653 2.09 -0.20 -30.88
N HIS A 654 1.63 1.04 -31.03
CA HIS A 654 1.34 1.95 -29.93
C HIS A 654 0.03 2.68 -30.19
N ASP A 655 -0.97 2.38 -29.36
CA ASP A 655 -2.31 2.93 -29.51
C ASP A 655 -2.49 4.22 -28.69
N TYR A 656 -1.65 4.51 -27.70
CA TYR A 656 -1.70 5.77 -26.93
C TYR A 656 -0.41 6.56 -27.13
N ILE A 657 -0.47 7.70 -27.82
CA ILE A 657 0.73 8.48 -28.19
C ILE A 657 0.58 9.92 -27.75
N SER A 658 1.66 10.49 -27.23
CA SER A 658 1.76 11.93 -27.01
C SER A 658 2.79 12.54 -27.95
N TRP A 659 2.35 13.41 -28.84
CA TRP A 659 3.11 14.05 -29.91
C TRP A 659 3.62 15.41 -29.47
N ASP A 660 4.87 15.70 -29.80
CA ASP A 660 5.47 17.02 -29.63
C ASP A 660 5.54 17.72 -30.98
N ILE A 661 4.73 18.77 -31.10
CA ILE A 661 4.52 19.51 -32.36
C ILE A 661 4.94 20.96 -32.15
N ALA A 662 5.82 21.48 -33.00
CA ALA A 662 6.07 22.92 -33.09
C ALA A 662 5.02 23.59 -34.00
N VAL A 663 4.71 24.84 -33.71
CA VAL A 663 3.96 25.71 -34.62
C VAL A 663 4.99 26.44 -35.48
N GLY A 664 5.12 26.07 -36.75
CA GLY A 664 6.05 26.70 -37.69
C GLY A 664 5.72 28.16 -37.95
N LYS A 665 6.70 28.94 -38.42
CA LYS A 665 6.51 30.38 -38.74
C LYS A 665 5.36 30.67 -39.71
N ASP A 666 5.01 29.70 -40.55
CA ASP A 666 3.90 29.73 -41.51
C ASP A 666 2.57 29.22 -40.91
N ALA A 667 2.53 29.06 -39.59
CA ALA A 667 1.41 28.51 -38.80
C ALA A 667 1.06 27.05 -39.14
N LYS A 668 1.98 26.27 -39.71
CA LYS A 668 1.79 24.83 -39.96
C LYS A 668 2.38 23.96 -38.85
N PRO A 669 1.83 22.76 -38.61
CA PRO A 669 2.39 21.83 -37.63
C PRO A 669 3.73 21.26 -38.11
N ILE A 670 4.72 21.19 -37.23
CA ILE A 670 6.02 20.57 -37.46
C ILE A 670 6.23 19.45 -36.43
N PHE A 671 6.39 18.21 -36.88
CA PHE A 671 6.70 17.08 -36.01
C PHE A 671 8.11 17.18 -35.41
N ILE A 672 8.21 17.04 -34.08
CA ILE A 672 9.49 17.04 -33.35
C ILE A 672 9.79 15.64 -32.81
N GLU A 673 8.90 15.08 -31.99
CA GLU A 673 9.08 13.77 -31.38
C GLU A 673 7.75 13.12 -30.95
N ALA A 674 7.79 11.80 -30.71
CA ALA A 674 6.66 11.02 -30.20
C ALA A 674 7.02 10.34 -28.86
N ASN A 675 6.09 10.39 -27.91
CA ASN A 675 6.25 9.87 -26.55
C ASN A 675 5.23 8.76 -26.24
N PHE A 676 5.72 7.63 -25.71
CA PHE A 676 4.92 6.39 -25.50
C PHE A 676 4.70 6.00 -24.02
N SER A 677 5.18 6.81 -23.07
CA SER A 677 5.10 6.54 -21.63
C SER A 677 4.93 7.83 -20.82
N GLY A 678 3.93 8.62 -21.22
CA GLY A 678 3.65 9.96 -20.71
C GLY A 678 3.31 10.05 -19.23
N ALA A 679 3.62 11.19 -18.61
CA ALA A 679 3.22 11.52 -17.24
C ALA A 679 1.78 12.07 -17.21
N THR A 680 0.78 11.25 -17.50
CA THR A 680 -0.61 11.69 -17.77
C THR A 680 -1.27 12.50 -16.66
N TRP A 681 -0.78 12.46 -15.42
CA TRP A 681 -1.28 13.34 -14.35
C TRP A 681 -1.15 14.83 -14.73
N ILE A 682 -0.01 15.25 -15.30
CA ILE A 682 0.20 16.66 -15.68
C ILE A 682 -0.60 17.02 -16.92
N TYR A 683 -0.91 16.01 -17.76
CA TYR A 683 -1.70 16.23 -18.97
C TYR A 683 -3.10 16.69 -18.58
N GLN A 684 -3.73 15.93 -17.66
CA GLN A 684 -5.08 16.19 -17.21
C GLN A 684 -5.21 17.49 -16.42
N LEU A 685 -4.21 17.84 -15.60
CA LEU A 685 -4.20 19.12 -14.89
C LEU A 685 -3.93 20.30 -15.84
N ALA A 686 -2.94 20.20 -16.74
CA ALA A 686 -2.59 21.29 -17.65
C ALA A 686 -3.70 21.56 -18.67
N SER A 687 -4.30 20.52 -19.25
CA SER A 687 -5.43 20.65 -20.17
C SER A 687 -6.77 20.77 -19.45
N GLN A 688 -6.79 20.75 -18.12
CA GLN A 688 -7.98 20.86 -17.28
C GLN A 688 -9.15 19.94 -17.73
N ARG A 689 -8.85 18.70 -18.12
CA ARG A 689 -9.85 17.69 -18.51
C ARG A 689 -9.33 16.27 -18.32
N SER A 690 -10.25 15.30 -18.21
CA SER A 690 -9.89 13.87 -18.28
C SER A 690 -9.23 13.50 -19.60
N VAL A 691 -8.29 12.56 -19.53
CA VAL A 691 -7.51 12.12 -20.70
C VAL A 691 -8.34 11.36 -21.73
N PHE A 692 -9.36 10.61 -21.31
CA PHE A 692 -10.23 9.88 -22.24
C PHE A 692 -11.60 10.55 -22.41
N GLY A 693 -11.95 11.50 -21.53
CA GLY A 693 -13.24 12.18 -21.57
C GLY A 693 -14.39 11.17 -21.59
N GLU A 694 -15.26 11.27 -22.58
CA GLU A 694 -16.42 10.39 -22.77
C GLU A 694 -16.04 8.91 -23.00
N LEU A 695 -14.83 8.63 -23.49
CA LEU A 695 -14.35 7.27 -23.71
C LEU A 695 -13.91 6.57 -22.41
N THR A 696 -13.85 7.27 -21.28
CA THR A 696 -13.27 6.74 -20.03
C THR A 696 -13.94 5.45 -19.58
N GLU A 697 -15.26 5.43 -19.49
CA GLU A 697 -15.99 4.27 -18.96
C GLU A 697 -15.82 3.04 -19.86
N GLU A 698 -15.96 3.23 -21.17
CA GLU A 698 -15.81 2.16 -22.16
C GLU A 698 -14.39 1.59 -22.15
N VAL A 699 -13.38 2.45 -22.26
CA VAL A 699 -11.97 2.07 -22.32
C VAL A 699 -11.54 1.34 -21.05
N VAL A 700 -11.86 1.91 -19.88
CA VAL A 700 -11.42 1.36 -18.59
C VAL A 700 -12.13 0.04 -18.30
N SER A 701 -13.45 -0.03 -18.51
CA SER A 701 -14.22 -1.27 -18.32
C SER A 701 -13.73 -2.39 -19.22
N HIS A 702 -13.48 -2.09 -20.50
CA HIS A 702 -12.96 -3.08 -21.44
C HIS A 702 -11.62 -3.65 -20.96
N ILE A 703 -10.66 -2.78 -20.61
CA ILE A 703 -9.32 -3.21 -20.18
C ILE A 703 -9.40 -3.99 -18.86
N TYR A 704 -10.25 -3.57 -17.94
CA TYR A 704 -10.50 -4.29 -16.70
C TYR A 704 -11.03 -5.72 -16.95
N ASN A 705 -12.05 -5.86 -17.81
CA ASN A 705 -12.63 -7.16 -18.16
C ASN A 705 -11.60 -8.09 -18.83
N GLN A 706 -10.81 -7.56 -19.76
CA GLN A 706 -9.73 -8.32 -20.42
C GLN A 706 -8.69 -8.84 -19.43
N LYS A 707 -8.36 -8.06 -18.40
CA LYS A 707 -7.45 -8.47 -17.33
C LYS A 707 -8.01 -9.63 -16.51
N GLN A 708 -9.30 -9.62 -16.20
CA GLN A 708 -9.94 -10.72 -15.47
C GLN A 708 -9.93 -12.04 -16.25
N LEU A 709 -9.98 -11.97 -17.58
CA LEU A 709 -9.90 -13.12 -18.47
C LEU A 709 -8.46 -13.67 -18.64
N GLY A 710 -7.45 -13.03 -18.03
CA GLY A 710 -6.07 -13.50 -18.07
C GLY A 710 -5.43 -13.42 -19.47
N VAL A 711 -5.97 -12.57 -20.35
CA VAL A 711 -5.46 -12.46 -21.72
C VAL A 711 -4.02 -11.94 -21.71
N SER A 712 -3.14 -12.68 -22.40
CA SER A 712 -1.74 -12.28 -22.53
C SER A 712 -1.60 -11.00 -23.34
N ARG A 713 -0.83 -10.06 -22.78
CA ARG A 713 -0.50 -8.76 -23.38
C ARG A 713 0.26 -8.85 -24.70
N ASP A 714 0.70 -10.04 -25.14
CA ASP A 714 1.42 -10.23 -26.40
C ASP A 714 0.52 -10.62 -27.59
N HIS A 715 -0.76 -10.93 -27.37
CA HIS A 715 -1.73 -11.28 -28.42
C HIS A 715 -2.34 -10.03 -29.09
N ARG A 716 -3.19 -10.24 -30.12
CA ARG A 716 -4.00 -9.20 -30.78
C ARG A 716 -4.78 -8.43 -29.70
N PRO A 717 -4.72 -7.08 -29.68
CA PRO A 717 -5.54 -6.31 -28.75
C PRO A 717 -7.03 -6.52 -29.06
N HIS A 718 -7.80 -6.98 -28.08
CA HIS A 718 -9.23 -7.28 -28.26
C HIS A 718 -10.12 -6.07 -28.51
N HIS A 719 -9.61 -4.85 -28.31
CA HIS A 719 -10.35 -3.64 -28.68
C HIS A 719 -10.44 -3.44 -30.21
N PHE A 720 -9.79 -4.27 -31.03
CA PHE A 720 -10.00 -4.32 -32.49
C PHE A 720 -11.02 -5.38 -32.93
N ASP A 721 -11.62 -6.11 -31.98
CA ASP A 721 -12.68 -7.05 -32.31
C ASP A 721 -13.99 -6.22 -32.37
N GLU A 722 -14.62 -6.14 -33.55
CA GLU A 722 -15.99 -5.63 -33.66
C GLU A 722 -16.93 -6.60 -32.93
N GLU A 723 -17.87 -6.08 -32.13
CA GLU A 723 -19.01 -6.86 -31.63
C GLU A 723 -20.03 -7.13 -32.73
#